data_AF-A0AAW4C8C8-F1
#
_entry.id   AF-A0AAW4C8C8-F1
#
_cell.length_a   1.000
_cell.length_b   1.000
_cell.length_c   1.000
_cell.angle_alpha   90.00
_cell.angle_beta   90.00
_cell.angle_gamma   90.00
#
_symmetry.space_group_name_H-M   'P 1'
#
loop_
_entity.id
_entity.type
_entity.pdbx_description
1 polymer ?
#
loop_
_entity_poly.entity_id
_entity_poly.type
_entity_poly.pdbx_seq_one_letter_code
_entity_poly.pdbx_strand_id
1 'polypeptide(L)'
;MFYSEKDDREKQLRFSIRKVSFGAASVAVAALYLFMGSGAVSAAEAQAIQSNEEVAADKDSETEKKSEDPQLTYAAPAAKEQGSATNTEAGDEGKQDSHPETKEEEANSSERSETTTKTQSDEDSVSGDSSSPKSEGEGTRSEEASSKPKVRKRRDADPAPTATAADADPDAHQTYEAPGDGASVDTLANKLQELPETVENEKKLANIDQVGNTKTINQGEVKEFGEFGGWKAVNGGKFAVATKTDRGVFPIETVNTVRSSNGDTMHYWTWVKESVFDRSNNYALFLSKVRTQKNKNEQTFDGTNYKTDNESNGISKGLKGFNGIEKTFKVYGQQVGSNVTIEFKTGYTGDIDGRKANYKVELKANKDGAEKILYTVTFDPSKNLTNENMTVTKATEDKNKQYFSTLRSHTETSTYNAELEKNGNRPQGIPGKFKSKLINIPQGYTDYTVSISSADNQHLGMGYQVPWQHYALPVTGEGFKVTQDTREVAKDLSQKVYNKLTQQKEEDTKWSTPETQADYDVRLQKIKEKIDFGASTGDYKTVVRDALEKQRQLNEEQQIKDKAKDAVDAKLKEKEAEIDKNDKLSPAEKDKAKDAAKKAAEDAKQAITDAQTQDEVTKQETEGTKAIGDVNPIGTDMAVDAIAAAAAKRMAEIEDDETLSEDEKTAAKEEVAEAVRKAGEAIRKAKQAKNQDDVDKAQADAISEVNAINPVGKDKATKAIEDKLKEKETEIDNNNKLSPREKEAAKKQAQAEADKAKQAITDAQTQDEVTKQETEGTKAIGDVNPIGTDMAVDAIAAAAARRMAEIEDDETLSEDEKTAAKEEVAEAVRKAGEAIRKAKQAKNQDDVDKAQEDALSEVTAVKPVAKDKAKADLEKAAQAEKAAIAADKSLTAAQRAEKEQAVEEARKAAEAKIDSAEDADKVAEAKTAGVTAIEGVHTNGDLEALKKAAKADLEKAAQAEKAAIAADKSLTAAQRAEKEQAVEEARKAAEAKIDSAEDADKVAEAKTAGVTAIEGVHTNGDLEALKKAAKADLAKKLADKLAAIDNTPNATKEEKDAAKDRAKQAANQAIQAINAASDQAGVDKAQAEGIAAIAAVNPVAKDKAKEAVAAKLKEKEAEIDANANLSDAEKAAAKEQAKAAADKAIQAIDAASDQAGVDKAQADGIAAVAAVNPVAKDKAKEAALPNTGSRSDSTTAALGLLSIFGAVGLLFSKKKKDDEEA
;
A
#
# COMPACT_ATOMS: atom_id res chain seq x y z
N MET A 1 1.98 -29.26 -23.29
CA MET A 1 1.11 -30.23 -22.56
C MET A 1 -0.06 -29.51 -21.88
N PHE A 2 -1.05 -29.13 -22.52
CA PHE A 2 -2.19 -29.04 -23.45
C PHE A 2 -2.87 -27.68 -23.25
N TYR A 3 -2.14 -26.68 -23.65
CA TYR A 3 -1.48 -25.80 -24.63
C TYR A 3 -2.53 -25.06 -25.46
N SER A 4 -2.73 -23.84 -25.14
CA SER A 4 -1.69 -22.85 -25.53
C SER A 4 -2.38 -21.51 -25.87
N GLU A 5 -2.29 -20.53 -24.98
CA GLU A 5 -1.34 -19.47 -24.63
C GLU A 5 -1.36 -18.34 -25.67
N LYS A 6 -1.61 -17.14 -25.15
CA LYS A 6 -0.79 -15.98 -24.74
C LYS A 6 -0.69 -14.96 -25.87
N ASP A 7 -1.07 -13.69 -25.59
CA ASP A 7 -0.33 -12.41 -25.45
C ASP A 7 -0.58 -11.53 -26.67
N ASP A 8 -1.15 -10.30 -26.46
CA ASP A 8 -0.61 -8.93 -26.53
C ASP A 8 -0.53 -8.48 -28.00
N ARG A 9 -1.19 -7.30 -28.29
CA ARG A 9 -0.77 -5.95 -28.72
C ARG A 9 -1.00 -5.80 -30.23
N GLU A 10 -1.88 -4.75 -30.68
CA GLU A 10 -1.47 -3.52 -31.39
C GLU A 10 -1.74 -3.65 -32.89
N LYS A 11 -2.64 -2.63 -33.43
CA LYS A 11 -2.43 -1.74 -34.60
C LYS A 11 -2.43 -2.55 -35.90
N GLN A 12 -3.37 -2.07 -36.85
CA GLN A 12 -3.03 -1.81 -38.27
C GLN A 12 -2.25 -2.99 -38.87
N LEU A 13 -2.88 -3.57 -39.89
CA LEU A 13 -2.46 -3.82 -41.28
C LEU A 13 -2.33 -5.34 -41.51
N ARG A 14 -3.22 -5.85 -42.36
CA ARG A 14 -3.20 -6.34 -43.75
C ARG A 14 -2.64 -7.76 -43.80
N PHE A 15 -3.57 -8.78 -44.27
CA PHE A 15 -3.41 -9.54 -45.52
C PHE A 15 -4.24 -10.83 -45.43
N SER A 16 -5.20 -11.01 -46.26
CA SER A 16 -5.36 -11.57 -47.62
C SER A 16 -5.59 -13.08 -47.53
N ILE A 17 -6.73 -13.49 -48.12
CA ILE A 17 -6.82 -14.13 -49.45
C ILE A 17 -7.92 -15.21 -49.38
N ARG A 18 -8.95 -15.13 -50.27
CA ARG A 18 -9.09 -15.60 -51.66
C ARG A 18 -10.49 -16.20 -51.86
N LYS A 19 -11.15 -15.56 -52.82
CA LYS A 19 -11.27 -16.04 -54.22
C LYS A 19 -12.70 -15.83 -54.72
N VAL A 20 -12.72 -14.91 -55.74
CA VAL A 20 -12.80 -15.08 -57.21
C VAL A 20 -13.38 -13.78 -57.80
N SER A 21 -12.53 -13.00 -58.62
CA SER A 21 -12.12 -12.60 -59.98
C SER A 21 -13.33 -12.28 -60.85
N PHE A 22 -13.32 -11.01 -61.46
CA PHE A 22 -12.93 -10.47 -62.78
C PHE A 22 -13.91 -9.36 -63.17
N GLY A 23 -13.32 -8.09 -63.32
CA GLY A 23 -12.81 -7.49 -64.57
C GLY A 23 -13.54 -6.18 -64.89
N ALA A 24 -12.76 -5.05 -64.85
CA ALA A 24 -11.98 -4.32 -65.87
C ALA A 24 -12.62 -2.95 -66.12
N ALA A 25 -11.82 -1.88 -65.74
CA ALA A 25 -10.93 -1.03 -66.55
C ALA A 25 -11.59 0.34 -66.82
N SER A 26 -10.85 1.39 -66.28
CA SER A 26 -9.91 2.40 -66.78
C SER A 26 -10.68 3.58 -67.40
N VAL A 27 -10.36 4.76 -66.89
CA VAL A 27 -9.57 5.90 -67.39
C VAL A 27 -10.47 7.14 -67.39
N ALA A 28 -10.02 8.19 -66.65
CA ALA A 28 -9.39 9.52 -66.85
C ALA A 28 -10.39 10.51 -67.46
N VAL A 29 -10.46 11.72 -66.86
CA VAL A 29 -10.12 13.12 -67.15
C VAL A 29 -11.40 13.96 -67.11
N ALA A 30 -11.46 14.94 -66.27
CA ALA A 30 -11.50 16.42 -66.16
C ALA A 30 -12.84 16.96 -66.67
N ALA A 31 -13.45 17.85 -65.88
CA ALA A 31 -13.87 19.22 -66.30
C ALA A 31 -15.07 19.65 -65.45
N LEU A 32 -14.88 20.80 -64.70
CA LEU A 32 -15.33 22.21 -64.69
C LEU A 32 -16.73 22.35 -65.32
N TYR A 33 -17.68 23.05 -64.58
CA TYR A 33 -18.48 24.25 -64.86
C TYR A 33 -19.89 24.06 -64.30
N LEU A 34 -20.36 25.13 -63.37
CA LEU A 34 -21.23 26.31 -63.54
C LEU A 34 -22.70 25.89 -63.42
N PHE A 35 -23.38 26.54 -62.43
CA PHE A 35 -24.42 27.58 -62.32
C PHE A 35 -25.54 27.33 -63.33
N MET A 36 -26.82 27.28 -62.83
CA MET A 36 -28.07 28.06 -62.94
C MET A 36 -29.20 27.14 -63.42
N GLY A 37 -30.23 27.11 -62.61
CA GLY A 37 -31.52 27.66 -63.11
C GLY A 37 -32.64 26.61 -62.96
N SER A 38 -33.53 26.96 -62.00
CA SER A 38 -34.92 27.43 -62.11
C SER A 38 -35.84 26.28 -62.60
N GLY A 39 -36.75 25.97 -61.70
CA GLY A 39 -38.18 26.26 -61.90
C GLY A 39 -38.98 24.97 -62.07
N ALA A 40 -39.76 24.69 -61.08
CA ALA A 40 -41.22 24.82 -60.93
C ALA A 40 -41.91 23.52 -61.36
N VAL A 41 -42.75 23.04 -60.42
CA VAL A 41 -44.22 22.97 -60.53
C VAL A 41 -44.72 21.88 -59.56
N SER A 42 -45.50 22.31 -58.59
CA SER A 42 -46.89 22.58 -58.18
C SER A 42 -47.69 21.27 -58.11
N ALA A 43 -48.35 21.09 -56.93
CA ALA A 43 -49.79 20.78 -56.82
C ALA A 43 -50.41 21.58 -55.66
N ALA A 44 -51.24 22.61 -56.07
CA ALA A 44 -52.56 23.25 -56.27
C ALA A 44 -53.66 22.52 -55.50
N GLU A 45 -54.25 23.28 -54.63
CA GLU A 45 -55.51 24.02 -54.87
C GLU A 45 -56.46 23.82 -53.68
N ALA A 46 -56.85 25.03 -53.10
CA ALA A 46 -57.91 25.96 -53.52
C ALA A 46 -58.87 26.22 -52.34
N GLN A 47 -58.92 27.49 -52.04
CA GLN A 47 -59.99 28.43 -52.43
C GLN A 47 -60.16 29.49 -51.35
N ALA A 48 -59.86 30.73 -51.76
CA ALA A 48 -60.11 32.05 -52.40
C ALA A 48 -61.41 32.67 -51.89
N ILE A 49 -61.29 34.01 -51.65
CA ILE A 49 -61.68 35.20 -52.44
C ILE A 49 -61.75 36.41 -51.49
N GLN A 50 -60.91 37.46 -51.87
CA GLN A 50 -60.70 38.57 -52.81
C GLN A 50 -61.45 39.83 -52.34
N SER A 51 -60.67 40.93 -52.50
CA SER A 51 -60.46 41.92 -53.59
C SER A 51 -60.04 43.26 -52.97
N ASN A 52 -58.95 43.83 -53.50
CA ASN A 52 -58.35 44.82 -54.42
C ASN A 52 -59.34 45.90 -54.84
N GLU A 53 -58.79 47.11 -55.05
CA GLU A 53 -58.70 47.86 -56.33
C GLU A 53 -57.93 49.16 -56.09
N GLU A 54 -56.91 49.38 -57.03
CA GLU A 54 -56.86 50.00 -58.37
C GLU A 54 -55.67 50.97 -58.46
N VAL A 55 -54.78 50.82 -59.54
CA VAL A 55 -54.53 51.15 -60.95
C VAL A 55 -54.25 52.65 -61.08
N ALA A 56 -53.14 52.91 -61.76
CA ALA A 56 -52.96 53.21 -63.19
C ALA A 56 -51.94 54.33 -63.37
N ALA A 57 -50.90 53.97 -64.16
CA ALA A 57 -50.61 53.97 -65.61
C ALA A 57 -49.76 55.21 -65.98
N ASP A 58 -48.61 54.87 -66.54
CA ASP A 58 -48.27 55.05 -67.97
C ASP A 58 -46.91 55.74 -68.09
N LYS A 59 -45.91 54.98 -68.67
CA LYS A 59 -45.43 55.00 -70.06
C LYS A 59 -44.11 55.78 -70.17
N ASP A 60 -43.04 55.01 -70.47
CA ASP A 60 -42.37 54.82 -71.78
C ASP A 60 -41.38 55.95 -72.05
N SER A 61 -40.09 55.53 -72.12
CA SER A 61 -39.25 55.21 -73.28
C SER A 61 -38.26 56.34 -73.55
N GLU A 62 -36.98 55.95 -73.37
CA GLU A 62 -35.99 55.80 -74.46
C GLU A 62 -34.80 56.73 -74.22
N THR A 63 -33.65 56.06 -73.95
CA THR A 63 -32.55 55.92 -74.92
C THR A 63 -31.33 56.70 -74.44
N GLU A 64 -30.30 55.92 -74.09
CA GLU A 64 -29.06 55.83 -74.90
C GLU A 64 -27.83 56.04 -74.02
N LYS A 65 -27.09 54.94 -73.85
CA LYS A 65 -25.87 54.52 -74.60
C LYS A 65 -24.61 54.99 -73.85
N LYS A 66 -23.83 53.99 -73.49
CA LYS A 66 -22.65 53.39 -74.15
C LYS A 66 -21.36 54.09 -73.69
N SER A 67 -20.49 53.27 -73.15
CA SER A 67 -19.28 52.57 -73.66
C SER A 67 -18.02 53.22 -73.08
N GLU A 68 -17.29 52.43 -72.39
CA GLU A 68 -15.94 52.03 -72.86
C GLU A 68 -15.04 51.71 -71.66
N ASP A 69 -14.86 50.46 -71.35
CA ASP A 69 -13.68 49.57 -71.25
C ASP A 69 -12.39 50.38 -71.08
N PRO A 70 -11.39 49.66 -70.69
CA PRO A 70 -10.75 48.34 -70.59
C PRO A 70 -9.88 48.21 -69.33
N GLN A 71 -9.95 47.07 -68.77
CA GLN A 71 -9.26 45.79 -68.55
C GLN A 71 -7.76 45.99 -68.28
N LEU A 72 -7.22 45.34 -67.23
CA LEU A 72 -6.25 44.23 -67.27
C LEU A 72 -5.55 44.13 -65.91
N THR A 73 -5.71 43.02 -65.15
CA THR A 73 -4.95 41.76 -65.03
C THR A 73 -4.32 41.65 -63.64
N TYR A 74 -4.54 40.52 -62.90
CA TYR A 74 -3.78 39.25 -62.97
C TYR A 74 -3.42 38.80 -61.55
N ALA A 75 -3.85 37.60 -61.05
CA ALA A 75 -3.28 36.25 -60.85
C ALA A 75 -2.28 36.26 -59.69
N ALA A 76 -2.34 35.55 -58.61
CA ALA A 76 -1.37 34.76 -57.81
C ALA A 76 -0.52 33.86 -58.70
N PRO A 77 0.80 33.18 -58.22
CA PRO A 77 1.42 32.33 -57.20
C PRO A 77 2.95 32.26 -57.37
N ALA A 78 3.68 31.94 -56.18
CA ALA A 78 4.51 30.90 -55.53
C ALA A 78 5.93 30.90 -56.13
N ALA A 79 7.01 30.96 -55.21
CA ALA A 79 8.00 30.10 -54.52
C ALA A 79 9.37 30.24 -55.22
N LYS A 80 10.43 30.50 -54.34
CA LYS A 80 11.60 29.71 -53.88
C LYS A 80 12.84 30.60 -53.87
N GLU A 81 13.43 30.70 -52.66
CA GLU A 81 14.63 30.01 -52.12
C GLU A 81 15.66 31.05 -51.69
N GLN A 82 15.99 31.05 -50.38
CA GLN A 82 17.10 30.44 -49.64
C GLN A 82 18.15 31.51 -49.27
N GLY A 83 18.34 31.72 -47.97
CA GLY A 83 19.46 31.22 -47.11
C GLY A 83 20.15 32.39 -46.40
N SER A 84 19.97 32.50 -45.12
CA SER A 84 20.61 32.13 -43.84
C SER A 84 22.14 32.25 -43.92
N ALA A 85 22.79 33.06 -43.11
CA ALA A 85 23.59 32.87 -41.87
C ALA A 85 25.07 33.12 -42.18
N THR A 86 25.68 33.91 -41.35
CA THR A 86 26.99 33.52 -40.78
C THR A 86 27.22 34.30 -39.49
N ASN A 87 27.46 33.56 -38.37
CA ASN A 87 28.40 32.92 -37.42
C ASN A 87 29.86 33.25 -37.75
N THR A 88 30.63 33.58 -36.67
CA THR A 88 31.50 32.87 -35.71
C THR A 88 32.60 33.83 -35.25
N GLU A 89 32.79 34.02 -33.91
CA GLU A 89 33.62 33.60 -32.76
C GLU A 89 35.03 34.21 -32.87
N ALA A 90 35.55 34.90 -31.82
CA ALA A 90 36.39 34.72 -30.62
C ALA A 90 37.86 35.03 -30.95
N GLY A 91 38.52 35.91 -30.06
CA GLY A 91 39.60 35.82 -29.04
C GLY A 91 40.53 37.04 -29.14
N ASP A 92 40.68 38.01 -28.12
CA ASP A 92 41.32 38.26 -26.81
C ASP A 92 42.59 39.09 -27.00
N GLU A 93 42.74 40.31 -26.26
CA GLU A 93 43.44 40.87 -25.08
C GLU A 93 43.96 42.28 -25.40
N GLY A 94 43.51 43.38 -24.66
CA GLY A 94 43.87 44.20 -23.49
C GLY A 94 44.68 45.43 -23.90
N LYS A 95 44.12 46.67 -23.68
CA LYS A 95 44.20 47.79 -22.73
C LYS A 95 44.41 49.10 -23.50
N GLN A 96 43.39 50.01 -23.62
CA GLN A 96 43.39 51.47 -23.82
C GLN A 96 41.94 51.95 -23.99
N ASP A 97 41.29 52.25 -22.93
CA ASP A 97 40.97 53.19 -21.83
C ASP A 97 40.20 54.40 -22.36
N SER A 98 38.90 54.32 -22.17
CA SER A 98 38.08 54.93 -21.09
C SER A 98 37.70 56.37 -21.47
N HIS A 99 36.41 56.56 -21.61
CA HIS A 99 35.47 57.32 -20.75
C HIS A 99 35.62 58.83 -20.99
N PRO A 100 34.58 59.55 -20.61
CA PRO A 100 33.60 59.61 -19.53
C PRO A 100 32.51 60.66 -19.79
N GLU A 101 31.28 60.43 -19.16
CA GLU A 101 30.82 61.06 -17.90
C GLU A 101 29.69 62.06 -18.18
N THR A 102 28.50 61.82 -17.53
CA THR A 102 27.95 62.25 -16.22
C THR A 102 27.69 63.77 -16.22
N LYS A 103 26.42 64.02 -15.74
CA LYS A 103 25.88 64.18 -14.37
C LYS A 103 25.44 65.63 -14.14
N GLU A 104 24.23 65.77 -13.63
CA GLU A 104 23.70 66.20 -12.32
C GLU A 104 23.11 67.62 -12.43
N GLU A 105 21.84 67.74 -11.92
CA GLU A 105 21.19 68.14 -10.65
C GLU A 105 20.74 69.60 -10.72
N GLU A 106 19.50 69.81 -10.29
CA GLU A 106 18.80 70.37 -9.11
C GLU A 106 18.28 71.77 -9.42
N ALA A 107 16.99 71.95 -9.05
CA ALA A 107 16.40 72.76 -7.96
C ALA A 107 15.69 73.99 -8.55
N ASN A 108 14.40 74.07 -8.14
CA ASN A 108 13.72 74.85 -7.10
C ASN A 108 12.98 76.04 -7.72
N SER A 109 11.70 76.10 -7.35
CA SER A 109 10.95 76.86 -6.31
C SER A 109 10.21 78.04 -6.96
N SER A 110 8.87 78.18 -6.63
CA SER A 110 8.05 78.87 -5.61
C SER A 110 7.27 80.01 -6.24
N GLU A 111 5.89 80.13 -5.99
CA GLU A 111 5.07 80.90 -5.03
C GLU A 111 4.03 81.74 -5.77
N ARG A 112 2.69 81.63 -5.38
CA ARG A 112 1.74 82.13 -4.36
C ARG A 112 1.04 83.39 -4.87
N SER A 113 -0.41 83.50 -4.66
CA SER A 113 -1.29 83.99 -3.57
C SER A 113 -2.55 84.60 -4.17
N GLU A 114 -3.79 84.24 -3.55
CA GLU A 114 -4.72 84.60 -2.46
C GLU A 114 -6.13 84.83 -3.04
N THR A 115 -7.19 84.26 -2.38
CA THR A 115 -8.04 84.40 -1.18
C THR A 115 -9.50 84.10 -1.57
N THR A 116 -10.29 83.32 -0.72
CA THR A 116 -11.18 83.42 0.46
C THR A 116 -12.31 82.39 0.31
N THR A 117 -12.55 81.56 1.39
CA THR A 117 -13.63 81.51 2.40
C THR A 117 -13.53 80.19 3.17
N LYS A 118 -13.30 80.30 4.57
CA LYS A 118 -13.74 80.13 5.96
C LYS A 118 -14.40 78.76 6.17
N THR A 119 -13.83 77.87 7.08
CA THR A 119 -13.74 77.42 8.49
C THR A 119 -14.80 76.35 8.75
N GLN A 120 -14.26 75.17 9.24
CA GLN A 120 -13.87 74.63 10.56
C GLN A 120 -14.71 73.40 10.89
N SER A 121 -13.94 72.36 11.16
CA SER A 121 -13.35 71.88 12.43
C SER A 121 -13.54 70.36 12.53
N ASP A 122 -12.34 69.75 12.50
CA ASP A 122 -11.25 69.49 13.47
C ASP A 122 -11.33 68.03 13.96
N GLU A 123 -10.29 67.39 13.55
CA GLU A 123 -8.93 67.32 14.17
C GLU A 123 -8.70 65.93 14.76
N ASP A 124 -7.69 65.29 14.17
CA ASP A 124 -6.23 65.34 14.40
C ASP A 124 -5.75 64.01 15.00
N SER A 125 -4.84 63.40 14.23
CA SER A 125 -3.37 63.52 14.06
C SER A 125 -2.64 62.55 14.98
N VAL A 126 -1.81 61.69 14.39
CA VAL A 126 -0.35 61.80 14.28
C VAL A 126 0.27 60.44 14.65
N SER A 127 1.17 59.90 13.73
CA SER A 127 2.60 59.77 13.38
C SER A 127 3.30 58.84 14.38
N GLY A 128 4.05 57.80 13.85
CA GLY A 128 5.53 57.66 13.92
C GLY A 128 5.91 56.26 14.41
N ASP A 129 6.64 55.44 13.61
CA ASP A 129 8.09 55.13 13.63
C ASP A 129 8.36 53.98 14.61
N SER A 130 8.85 52.86 14.03
CA SER A 130 10.02 51.95 14.06
C SER A 130 10.63 51.89 15.46
N SER A 131 10.73 50.63 15.97
CA SER A 131 11.99 50.02 16.49
C SER A 131 11.65 48.99 17.56
N SER A 132 11.79 47.72 17.24
CA SER A 132 12.41 46.60 17.99
C SER A 132 12.98 47.06 19.33
N PRO A 133 13.05 46.05 20.38
CA PRO A 133 14.15 45.10 20.66
C PRO A 133 13.66 43.85 21.40
N LYS A 134 14.12 42.64 20.96
CA LYS A 134 14.90 41.53 21.51
C LYS A 134 14.80 41.47 23.04
N SER A 135 14.39 40.26 23.62
CA SER A 135 15.21 39.43 24.52
C SER A 135 14.29 38.58 25.41
N GLU A 136 14.39 37.21 25.30
CA GLU A 136 14.80 36.02 26.11
C GLU A 136 13.96 35.92 27.39
N GLY A 137 13.23 34.80 27.56
CA GLY A 137 13.44 33.98 28.79
C GLY A 137 12.15 33.21 29.13
N GLU A 138 12.12 31.88 28.88
CA GLU A 138 12.00 30.65 29.67
C GLU A 138 10.95 30.79 30.78
N GLY A 139 9.92 29.87 30.82
CA GLY A 139 9.59 28.88 31.87
C GLY A 139 8.14 29.07 32.35
N THR A 140 7.29 28.07 32.14
CA THR A 140 6.53 27.06 32.90
C THR A 140 5.39 27.72 33.67
N ARG A 141 4.11 27.21 33.49
CA ARG A 141 3.14 26.47 34.32
C ARG A 141 2.05 27.42 34.83
N SER A 142 0.76 27.12 34.51
CA SER A 142 -0.45 26.55 35.13
C SER A 142 -1.36 27.66 35.65
N GLU A 143 -2.66 27.61 35.17
CA GLU A 143 -3.88 27.35 35.95
C GLU A 143 -4.76 28.60 36.00
N GLU A 144 -5.93 28.49 35.38
CA GLU A 144 -7.33 28.28 35.80
C GLU A 144 -7.93 29.56 36.39
N ALA A 145 -9.02 30.03 35.79
CA ALA A 145 -10.47 29.93 36.06
C ALA A 145 -11.01 31.28 36.55
N SER A 146 -12.07 31.73 35.87
CA SER A 146 -13.49 31.60 36.29
C SER A 146 -14.15 32.98 36.31
N SER A 147 -15.30 33.10 35.53
CA SER A 147 -16.67 33.07 36.09
C SER A 147 -17.58 34.03 35.31
N LYS A 148 -18.51 33.47 34.57
CA LYS A 148 -19.94 33.12 34.47
C LYS A 148 -20.83 34.35 34.71
N PRO A 149 -22.26 34.27 34.33
CA PRO A 149 -23.36 33.33 34.59
C PRO A 149 -24.66 33.75 33.88
N LYS A 150 -25.53 32.64 33.53
CA LYS A 150 -26.83 32.46 34.20
C LYS A 150 -27.83 31.79 33.25
N VAL A 151 -28.35 30.53 33.67
CA VAL A 151 -29.32 29.89 34.59
C VAL A 151 -30.42 29.24 33.73
N ARG A 152 -30.72 27.83 33.94
CA ARG A 152 -31.39 26.83 34.80
C ARG A 152 -32.59 26.25 34.04
N LYS A 153 -32.65 24.83 33.95
CA LYS A 153 -33.51 23.92 34.74
C LYS A 153 -33.64 22.58 34.02
N ARG A 154 -33.30 21.39 34.71
CA ARG A 154 -33.69 20.21 35.51
C ARG A 154 -34.07 19.05 34.59
N ARG A 155 -33.25 17.90 34.61
CA ARG A 155 -33.84 16.54 34.50
C ARG A 155 -32.84 15.52 35.05
N ASP A 156 -33.12 14.93 36.26
CA ASP A 156 -33.34 13.57 36.79
C ASP A 156 -32.16 12.64 36.48
N ALA A 157 -31.29 12.49 37.35
CA ALA A 157 -30.44 11.42 37.93
C ALA A 157 -31.00 10.03 37.62
N ASP A 158 -30.28 9.32 36.66
CA ASP A 158 -29.75 7.96 36.93
C ASP A 158 -28.60 7.66 35.97
N PRO A 159 -27.69 6.74 36.38
CA PRO A 159 -26.56 6.32 37.22
C PRO A 159 -25.30 6.02 36.39
N ALA A 160 -24.32 6.70 36.68
CA ALA A 160 -22.89 6.33 36.64
C ALA A 160 -22.67 4.97 35.97
N PRO A 161 -21.95 4.90 34.81
CA PRO A 161 -21.71 3.57 34.22
C PRO A 161 -20.82 2.70 35.14
N THR A 162 -21.42 1.73 35.81
CA THR A 162 -20.93 0.43 36.29
C THR A 162 -19.80 -0.10 35.39
N ALA A 163 -18.58 0.03 35.84
CA ALA A 163 -17.40 -0.83 35.67
C ALA A 163 -17.70 -2.05 34.80
N THR A 164 -17.38 -2.06 33.42
CA THR A 164 -17.37 -3.35 32.68
C THR A 164 -15.93 -3.84 32.49
N ALA A 165 -15.52 -4.91 33.19
CA ALA A 165 -14.87 -6.23 33.12
C ALA A 165 -13.85 -6.30 31.98
N ALA A 166 -12.54 -6.16 32.02
CA ALA A 166 -11.33 -6.78 31.44
C ALA A 166 -11.67 -7.61 30.20
N ASP A 167 -12.74 -7.28 29.32
CA ASP A 167 -13.04 -7.96 28.05
C ASP A 167 -13.22 -6.90 26.94
N ALA A 168 -12.52 -5.74 26.89
CA ALA A 168 -12.92 -4.75 25.85
C ALA A 168 -12.13 -5.03 24.56
N ASP A 169 -12.66 -5.91 23.71
CA ASP A 169 -12.18 -6.09 22.32
C ASP A 169 -12.70 -4.98 21.42
N PRO A 170 -11.96 -3.80 21.46
CA PRO A 170 -12.41 -2.59 20.77
C PRO A 170 -12.66 -2.85 19.28
N ASP A 171 -11.90 -3.82 18.73
CA ASP A 171 -12.09 -4.10 17.29
C ASP A 171 -13.44 -4.79 17.05
N ALA A 172 -13.99 -5.61 18.03
CA ALA A 172 -15.28 -6.32 17.90
C ALA A 172 -16.46 -5.38 18.19
N HIS A 173 -16.12 -4.14 18.65
CA HIS A 173 -17.24 -3.29 19.08
C HIS A 173 -17.20 -1.96 18.32
N GLN A 174 -16.70 -1.99 17.12
CA GLN A 174 -16.67 -0.75 16.31
C GLN A 174 -18.08 -0.39 15.83
N THR A 175 -18.47 0.96 16.10
CA THR A 175 -19.80 1.43 15.63
C THR A 175 -19.64 2.77 14.91
N TYR A 176 -20.61 3.02 14.05
CA TYR A 176 -20.62 4.31 13.35
C TYR A 176 -21.66 5.24 14.00
N GLU A 177 -21.07 6.43 14.32
CA GLU A 177 -22.00 7.44 14.87
C GLU A 177 -22.52 8.35 13.75
N ALA A 178 -23.88 8.22 13.49
CA ALA A 178 -24.47 8.96 12.35
C ALA A 178 -24.60 10.46 12.71
N PRO A 179 -24.29 11.31 11.70
CA PRO A 179 -24.51 12.74 11.92
C PRO A 179 -26.00 13.07 12.17
N GLY A 180 -26.26 14.06 13.10
CA GLY A 180 -27.66 14.43 13.46
C GLY A 180 -28.48 14.78 12.21
N ASP A 181 -29.86 14.66 12.26
CA ASP A 181 -30.81 14.90 11.15
C ASP A 181 -30.71 16.35 10.63
N GLY A 182 -30.01 17.29 11.46
CA GLY A 182 -29.92 18.70 11.03
C GLY A 182 -28.54 19.00 10.40
N ALA A 183 -27.76 17.97 10.06
CA ALA A 183 -26.38 18.18 9.56
C ALA A 183 -26.43 18.79 8.16
N SER A 184 -25.45 19.80 7.97
CA SER A 184 -25.38 20.48 6.65
C SER A 184 -24.90 19.50 5.56
N VAL A 185 -25.24 19.84 4.25
CA VAL A 185 -24.83 18.98 3.11
C VAL A 185 -23.30 18.76 3.15
N ASP A 186 -22.44 19.74 3.59
CA ASP A 186 -20.97 19.59 3.64
C ASP A 186 -20.55 18.65 4.77
N THR A 187 -21.36 18.76 5.85
CA THR A 187 -21.01 17.89 7.00
C THR A 187 -21.32 16.43 6.62
N LEU A 188 -22.46 16.18 5.98
CA LEU A 188 -22.84 14.81 5.57
C LEU A 188 -21.85 14.28 4.52
N ALA A 189 -21.44 15.15 3.57
CA ALA A 189 -20.49 14.72 2.52
C ALA A 189 -19.11 14.43 3.11
N ASN A 190 -18.67 15.24 4.08
CA ASN A 190 -17.35 14.97 4.72
C ASN A 190 -17.37 13.66 5.50
N LYS A 191 -18.44 13.45 6.23
CA LYS A 191 -18.54 12.17 6.96
C LYS A 191 -18.52 10.98 5.99
N LEU A 192 -19.27 11.16 4.84
CA LEU A 192 -19.20 10.10 3.81
C LEU A 192 -17.77 9.93 3.29
N GLN A 193 -16.95 11.04 3.19
CA GLN A 193 -15.58 10.95 2.65
C GLN A 193 -14.63 10.30 3.67
N GLU A 194 -14.96 10.34 4.96
CA GLU A 194 -14.07 9.79 6.01
C GLU A 194 -14.41 8.31 6.27
N LEU A 195 -15.52 7.82 5.63
CA LEU A 195 -15.97 6.44 5.90
C LEU A 195 -15.05 5.44 5.19
N PRO A 196 -14.50 4.45 5.97
CA PRO A 196 -13.69 3.40 5.33
C PRO A 196 -14.53 2.45 4.47
N GLU A 197 -13.85 1.75 3.47
CA GLU A 197 -14.60 0.81 2.59
C GLU A 197 -15.12 -0.39 3.40
N THR A 198 -14.28 -0.94 4.29
CA THR A 198 -14.72 -2.04 5.16
C THR A 198 -14.13 -1.83 6.57
N VAL A 199 -14.78 -2.51 7.53
CA VAL A 199 -14.29 -2.48 8.94
C VAL A 199 -14.04 -3.93 9.37
N GLU A 200 -12.73 -4.17 9.63
CA GLU A 200 -12.39 -5.53 10.11
C GLU A 200 -12.64 -5.66 11.62
N ASN A 201 -13.52 -6.64 11.96
CA ASN A 201 -13.99 -6.69 13.38
C ASN A 201 -13.33 -7.85 14.14
N GLU A 202 -12.49 -8.76 13.39
CA GLU A 202 -11.80 -9.84 14.11
C GLU A 202 -10.30 -9.82 13.77
N LYS A 203 -9.47 -9.43 14.75
CA LYS A 203 -8.00 -9.34 14.49
C LYS A 203 -7.23 -10.23 15.47
N LYS A 204 -8.00 -10.70 16.50
CA LYS A 204 -7.26 -11.38 17.59
C LYS A 204 -6.95 -12.83 17.19
N LEU A 205 -7.90 -13.54 16.55
CA LEU A 205 -7.63 -14.95 16.23
C LEU A 205 -6.90 -15.04 14.87
N ALA A 206 -6.84 -13.85 14.19
CA ALA A 206 -6.03 -13.80 12.96
C ALA A 206 -4.57 -14.20 13.23
N ASN A 207 -4.11 -14.05 14.51
CA ASN A 207 -2.77 -14.58 14.89
C ASN A 207 -2.90 -15.57 16.06
N ILE A 208 -3.21 -16.75 15.76
CA ILE A 208 -3.61 -17.77 16.76
C ILE A 208 -2.41 -18.11 17.65
N ASP A 209 -1.14 -17.98 17.17
CA ASP A 209 0.04 -18.28 18.01
C ASP A 209 0.18 -17.24 19.13
N GLN A 210 -0.13 -15.92 18.73
CA GLN A 210 -0.05 -14.89 19.78
C GLN A 210 -1.07 -15.15 20.89
N VAL A 211 -2.27 -15.59 20.50
CA VAL A 211 -3.30 -15.86 21.52
C VAL A 211 -2.91 -17.11 22.32
N GLY A 212 -2.43 -18.13 21.59
CA GLY A 212 -2.03 -19.40 22.25
C GLY A 212 -0.90 -19.20 23.25
N ASN A 213 0.03 -18.26 22.95
CA ASN A 213 1.19 -18.05 23.86
C ASN A 213 0.76 -17.43 25.19
N THR A 214 -0.49 -16.84 25.20
CA THR A 214 -0.99 -16.27 26.48
C THR A 214 -1.64 -17.37 27.32
N LYS A 215 -1.83 -18.48 26.74
CA LYS A 215 -2.52 -19.54 27.51
C LYS A 215 -1.51 -20.58 28.01
N THR A 216 -1.75 -21.22 29.17
CA THR A 216 -0.79 -22.19 29.72
C THR A 216 -1.05 -23.58 29.13
N ILE A 217 -0.47 -23.86 27.85
CA ILE A 217 -0.57 -25.20 27.24
C ILE A 217 0.86 -25.70 26.95
N ASN A 218 1.18 -26.91 27.57
CA ASN A 218 2.53 -27.46 27.33
C ASN A 218 2.70 -27.91 25.87
N GLN A 219 3.93 -27.79 25.37
CA GLN A 219 4.24 -28.25 24.00
C GLN A 219 3.80 -29.72 23.79
N GLY A 220 3.09 -29.96 22.60
CA GLY A 220 2.65 -31.32 22.23
C GLY A 220 1.38 -31.74 22.97
N GLU A 221 0.79 -30.75 23.66
CA GLU A 221 -0.40 -31.10 24.47
C GLU A 221 -1.67 -30.54 23.81
N VAL A 222 -2.85 -31.25 24.08
CA VAL A 222 -4.18 -30.70 23.72
C VAL A 222 -4.92 -30.34 25.01
N LYS A 223 -5.34 -29.06 25.04
CA LYS A 223 -6.10 -28.63 26.24
C LYS A 223 -7.44 -28.04 25.83
N GLU A 224 -8.47 -28.23 26.72
CA GLU A 224 -9.83 -27.75 26.41
C GLU A 224 -10.10 -26.42 27.11
N PHE A 225 -10.79 -25.53 26.34
CA PHE A 225 -11.00 -24.17 26.89
C PHE A 225 -12.46 -23.78 26.66
N GLY A 226 -12.91 -22.89 27.52
CA GLY A 226 -14.25 -22.28 27.30
C GLY A 226 -14.15 -20.96 26.54
N GLU A 227 -12.91 -20.42 26.51
CA GLU A 227 -12.67 -19.15 25.78
C GLU A 227 -11.22 -19.11 25.30
N PHE A 228 -11.08 -18.59 24.03
CA PHE A 228 -9.73 -18.47 23.44
C PHE A 228 -9.72 -17.29 22.45
N GLY A 229 -8.96 -16.22 22.91
CA GLY A 229 -8.80 -15.06 22.00
C GLY A 229 -10.11 -14.33 21.75
N GLY A 230 -11.04 -14.27 22.81
CA GLY A 230 -12.31 -13.51 22.68
C GLY A 230 -13.43 -14.39 22.13
N TRP A 231 -13.07 -15.67 21.59
CA TRP A 231 -14.11 -16.61 21.14
C TRP A 231 -14.48 -17.58 22.27
N LYS A 232 -15.79 -17.70 22.44
CA LYS A 232 -16.26 -18.57 23.54
C LYS A 232 -16.91 -19.83 22.98
N ALA A 233 -16.92 -20.77 23.88
CA ALA A 233 -17.59 -22.01 23.46
C ALA A 233 -19.11 -21.80 23.37
N VAL A 234 -19.67 -22.43 22.39
CA VAL A 234 -21.13 -22.25 22.20
C VAL A 234 -21.88 -22.92 23.36
N ASN A 235 -22.86 -22.17 24.00
CA ASN A 235 -23.74 -22.65 25.09
C ASN A 235 -22.93 -23.07 26.33
N GLY A 236 -21.77 -22.34 26.55
CA GLY A 236 -21.04 -22.55 27.83
C GLY A 236 -20.23 -23.86 27.80
N GLY A 237 -20.06 -24.54 26.56
CA GLY A 237 -19.32 -25.81 26.38
C GLY A 237 -17.81 -25.55 26.29
N LYS A 238 -17.10 -26.58 25.59
CA LYS A 238 -15.64 -26.48 25.50
C LYS A 238 -15.19 -26.77 24.06
N PHE A 239 -13.98 -26.26 23.73
CA PHE A 239 -13.27 -26.68 22.50
C PHE A 239 -11.78 -26.87 22.82
N ALA A 240 -11.13 -27.54 21.87
CA ALA A 240 -9.76 -27.93 22.25
C ALA A 240 -8.73 -27.12 21.42
N VAL A 241 -7.67 -26.80 22.12
CA VAL A 241 -6.52 -26.16 21.42
C VAL A 241 -5.30 -27.06 21.53
N ALA A 242 -4.73 -27.38 20.36
CA ALA A 242 -3.56 -28.27 20.37
C ALA A 242 -2.28 -27.48 20.03
N THR A 243 -1.18 -27.93 20.69
CA THR A 243 0.09 -27.25 20.40
C THR A 243 1.07 -28.27 19.80
N LYS A 244 1.93 -27.74 18.88
CA LYS A 244 2.89 -28.62 18.20
C LYS A 244 3.93 -29.17 19.17
N THR A 245 4.40 -30.37 18.82
CA THR A 245 5.50 -30.93 19.64
C THR A 245 6.81 -30.24 19.27
N ASP A 246 7.94 -30.48 20.01
CA ASP A 246 9.27 -29.85 19.73
C ASP A 246 9.82 -30.34 18.39
N ARG A 247 9.11 -31.31 17.84
CA ARG A 247 9.63 -31.85 16.57
C ARG A 247 8.70 -31.51 15.42
N GLY A 248 7.65 -30.56 15.71
CA GLY A 248 6.98 -29.86 14.60
C GLY A 248 5.71 -30.62 14.19
N VAL A 249 5.22 -31.72 15.02
CA VAL A 249 3.94 -32.37 14.66
C VAL A 249 2.90 -32.13 15.76
N PHE A 250 1.60 -32.14 15.35
CA PHE A 250 0.55 -32.01 16.37
C PHE A 250 0.25 -33.39 16.99
N PRO A 251 -0.18 -33.42 18.29
CA PRO A 251 -0.36 -34.67 19.04
C PRO A 251 -1.29 -35.65 18.31
N ILE A 252 -1.12 -36.96 18.57
CA ILE A 252 -1.84 -38.05 17.90
C ILE A 252 -3.35 -37.87 18.10
N GLU A 253 -3.70 -37.08 19.02
CA GLU A 253 -5.13 -36.85 19.28
C GLU A 253 -5.79 -36.08 18.14
N THR A 254 -5.01 -35.53 17.20
CA THR A 254 -5.58 -34.72 16.10
C THR A 254 -5.59 -35.54 14.81
N VAL A 255 -5.15 -36.84 14.89
CA VAL A 255 -5.09 -37.67 13.66
C VAL A 255 -5.94 -38.92 13.89
N ASN A 256 -6.53 -39.36 12.78
CA ASN A 256 -7.44 -40.52 12.90
C ASN A 256 -6.65 -41.83 13.10
N THR A 257 -7.14 -42.62 14.15
CA THR A 257 -6.52 -43.93 14.43
C THR A 257 -7.63 -44.95 14.71
N VAL A 258 -7.46 -46.13 14.03
CA VAL A 258 -8.53 -47.15 14.23
C VAL A 258 -7.88 -48.45 14.69
N ARG A 259 -8.78 -49.15 15.39
CA ARG A 259 -8.34 -50.48 15.87
C ARG A 259 -8.43 -51.49 14.73
N SER A 260 -7.22 -52.24 14.49
CA SER A 260 -7.25 -53.26 13.43
C SER A 260 -6.62 -54.56 13.93
N SER A 261 -7.22 -55.76 13.23
CA SER A 261 -6.62 -57.07 13.60
C SER A 261 -5.82 -57.62 12.42
N ASN A 262 -4.39 -57.70 12.61
CA ASN A 262 -3.61 -58.44 11.59
C ASN A 262 -3.18 -59.82 12.12
N GLY A 263 -3.99 -60.90 11.81
CA GLY A 263 -3.58 -62.25 12.29
C GLY A 263 -3.72 -62.39 13.81
N ASP A 264 -2.69 -62.96 14.76
CA ASP A 264 -2.81 -63.16 16.23
C ASP A 264 -2.34 -61.91 16.99
N THR A 265 -1.90 -60.74 16.20
CA THR A 265 -1.38 -59.55 16.91
C THR A 265 -2.26 -58.34 16.58
N MET A 266 -2.64 -57.56 17.70
CA MET A 266 -3.56 -56.41 17.55
C MET A 266 -2.77 -55.11 17.37
N HIS A 267 -3.18 -54.29 16.22
CA HIS A 267 -2.48 -53.02 15.93
C HIS A 267 -3.47 -51.85 15.93
N TYR A 268 -2.77 -50.64 16.11
CA TYR A 268 -3.53 -49.41 15.79
C TYR A 268 -3.02 -48.83 14.48
N TRP A 269 -4.02 -48.74 13.50
CA TRP A 269 -3.63 -48.07 12.25
C TRP A 269 -3.92 -46.56 12.32
N THR A 270 -2.82 -45.79 12.08
CA THR A 270 -3.01 -44.32 12.08
C THR A 270 -3.00 -43.82 10.63
N TRP A 271 -4.14 -43.15 10.28
CA TRP A 271 -4.32 -42.71 8.89
C TRP A 271 -3.96 -41.23 8.75
N VAL A 272 -2.91 -40.89 8.10
CA VAL A 272 -2.33 -39.52 8.15
C VAL A 272 -2.96 -38.68 7.04
N LYS A 273 -3.87 -39.31 6.12
CA LYS A 273 -4.53 -38.50 5.08
C LYS A 273 -5.94 -38.13 5.50
N GLU A 274 -6.33 -38.63 6.68
CA GLU A 274 -7.75 -38.42 7.05
C GLU A 274 -7.89 -37.21 7.98
N SER A 275 -6.77 -36.50 8.15
CA SER A 275 -6.84 -35.24 8.91
C SER A 275 -5.93 -34.20 8.25
N VAL A 276 -6.65 -33.13 7.77
CA VAL A 276 -5.88 -32.05 7.11
C VAL A 276 -6.27 -30.70 7.76
N PHE A 277 -5.20 -30.03 8.16
CA PHE A 277 -5.47 -28.64 8.57
C PHE A 277 -4.17 -27.83 8.53
N ASP A 278 -4.30 -26.55 8.64
CA ASP A 278 -3.12 -25.65 8.55
C ASP A 278 -2.14 -25.91 9.70
N ARG A 279 -0.97 -26.40 9.29
CA ARG A 279 -0.03 -26.79 10.36
C ARG A 279 1.14 -25.81 10.42
N SER A 280 0.99 -24.64 9.65
CA SER A 280 2.06 -23.62 9.65
C SER A 280 2.14 -22.89 10.99
N ASN A 281 1.01 -22.96 11.80
CA ASN A 281 1.07 -22.30 13.12
C ASN A 281 1.38 -23.31 14.23
N ASN A 282 1.85 -22.74 15.42
CA ASN A 282 2.18 -23.64 16.55
C ASN A 282 0.93 -24.12 17.29
N TYR A 283 -0.22 -23.39 17.04
CA TYR A 283 -1.46 -23.78 17.72
C TYR A 283 -2.56 -24.02 16.70
N ALA A 284 -3.47 -24.92 17.00
CA ALA A 284 -4.67 -25.14 16.17
C ALA A 284 -5.88 -25.42 17.09
N LEU A 285 -7.05 -24.92 16.57
CA LEU A 285 -8.28 -25.07 17.38
C LEU A 285 -9.13 -26.20 16.81
N PHE A 286 -9.74 -26.96 17.75
CA PHE A 286 -10.64 -28.04 17.31
C PHE A 286 -12.01 -27.87 17.98
N LEU A 287 -13.02 -27.96 17.13
CA LEU A 287 -14.34 -27.44 17.56
C LEU A 287 -15.14 -28.56 18.25
N SER A 288 -14.65 -29.88 18.03
CA SER A 288 -15.46 -30.96 18.62
C SER A 288 -14.55 -32.04 19.19
N LYS A 289 -15.16 -32.81 20.14
CA LYS A 289 -14.45 -33.96 20.73
C LYS A 289 -15.21 -35.25 20.42
N VAL A 290 -14.41 -36.28 19.92
CA VAL A 290 -15.06 -37.51 19.48
C VAL A 290 -15.05 -38.54 20.63
N ARG A 291 -16.19 -39.31 20.72
CA ARG A 291 -16.23 -40.36 21.76
C ARG A 291 -15.24 -41.48 21.42
N THR A 292 -14.31 -41.70 22.47
CA THR A 292 -13.33 -42.81 22.32
C THR A 292 -13.38 -43.73 23.54
N GLN A 293 -12.54 -44.75 23.54
CA GLN A 293 -12.45 -45.63 24.71
C GLN A 293 -12.00 -44.87 25.96
N LYS A 294 -11.15 -43.89 25.76
CA LYS A 294 -10.63 -43.12 26.92
C LYS A 294 -11.76 -42.33 27.60
N ASN A 295 -12.71 -41.84 26.81
CA ASN A 295 -13.77 -41.00 27.43
C ASN A 295 -15.13 -41.68 27.26
N LYS A 296 -15.20 -42.96 27.47
CA LYS A 296 -16.40 -43.78 27.21
C LYS A 296 -17.51 -43.47 28.21
N ASN A 297 -17.09 -42.84 29.35
CA ASN A 297 -18.16 -42.57 30.33
C ASN A 297 -18.70 -41.15 30.18
N GLU A 298 -18.13 -40.40 29.22
CA GLU A 298 -18.69 -39.04 29.00
C GLU A 298 -19.92 -39.12 28.08
N GLN A 299 -20.92 -38.27 28.37
CA GLN A 299 -22.19 -38.32 27.64
C GLN A 299 -22.02 -37.78 26.20
N THR A 300 -22.57 -38.56 25.18
CA THR A 300 -22.53 -38.09 23.76
C THR A 300 -23.66 -37.09 23.53
N PHE A 301 -23.59 -36.40 22.46
CA PHE A 301 -24.58 -35.35 22.15
C PHE A 301 -25.99 -35.94 22.09
N ASP A 302 -26.14 -37.35 21.75
CA ASP A 302 -27.50 -37.94 21.67
C ASP A 302 -27.77 -38.84 22.88
N GLY A 303 -26.84 -38.93 23.84
CA GLY A 303 -27.11 -39.55 25.17
C GLY A 303 -26.91 -41.08 25.10
N THR A 304 -26.29 -41.60 24.01
CA THR A 304 -26.13 -43.06 23.91
C THR A 304 -24.83 -43.51 24.60
N ASN A 305 -24.89 -44.86 25.09
CA ASN A 305 -23.71 -45.40 25.80
C ASN A 305 -22.65 -45.89 24.81
N TYR A 306 -21.36 -45.98 25.33
CA TYR A 306 -20.24 -46.42 24.47
C TYR A 306 -20.38 -47.91 24.12
N LYS A 307 -20.09 -48.22 22.83
CA LYS A 307 -20.03 -49.62 22.37
C LYS A 307 -18.60 -49.96 21.92
N THR A 308 -18.13 -51.09 22.58
CA THR A 308 -16.73 -51.47 22.27
C THR A 308 -16.65 -52.13 20.89
N ASP A 309 -17.70 -52.91 20.53
CA ASP A 309 -17.74 -53.55 19.19
C ASP A 309 -19.15 -53.40 18.60
N ASN A 310 -19.18 -53.29 17.13
CA ASN A 310 -20.46 -53.40 16.39
C ASN A 310 -21.16 -52.04 16.31
N GLU A 311 -20.27 -50.91 16.50
CA GLU A 311 -20.81 -49.59 16.11
C GLU A 311 -20.86 -49.47 14.59
N SER A 312 -22.02 -49.05 14.06
CA SER A 312 -22.17 -48.98 12.59
C SER A 312 -20.99 -48.23 11.93
N ASN A 313 -20.67 -48.74 10.70
CA ASN A 313 -19.54 -48.13 9.95
C ASN A 313 -19.77 -46.63 9.73
N GLY A 314 -18.60 -45.80 10.07
CA GLY A 314 -18.69 -44.37 9.70
C GLY A 314 -19.23 -43.52 10.86
N ILE A 315 -19.61 -44.26 12.01
CA ILE A 315 -20.15 -43.49 13.15
C ILE A 315 -18.99 -43.10 14.09
N SER A 316 -18.87 -41.79 14.23
CA SER A 316 -17.96 -41.20 15.24
C SER A 316 -18.69 -40.10 16.01
N LYS A 317 -19.16 -40.47 17.17
CA LYS A 317 -20.09 -39.56 17.87
C LYS A 317 -19.32 -38.50 18.66
N GLY A 318 -19.82 -37.31 18.55
CA GLY A 318 -19.23 -36.18 19.32
C GLY A 318 -19.74 -36.17 20.76
N LEU A 319 -18.99 -35.64 21.65
CA LEU A 319 -19.37 -35.57 23.07
C LEU A 319 -20.20 -34.30 23.33
N LYS A 320 -21.18 -34.48 24.31
CA LYS A 320 -22.00 -33.32 24.74
C LYS A 320 -21.13 -32.23 25.38
N GLY A 321 -21.34 -30.88 24.93
CA GLY A 321 -20.59 -29.79 25.59
C GLY A 321 -19.44 -29.28 24.69
N PHE A 322 -19.22 -29.95 23.48
CA PHE A 322 -18.27 -29.43 22.47
C PHE A 322 -19.04 -29.01 21.22
N ASN A 323 -19.56 -27.77 21.31
CA ASN A 323 -20.55 -27.36 20.29
C ASN A 323 -19.96 -26.27 19.39
N GLY A 324 -18.63 -26.14 19.42
CA GLY A 324 -18.00 -25.14 18.51
C GLY A 324 -17.66 -23.85 19.26
N ILE A 325 -17.43 -22.76 18.44
CA ILE A 325 -16.98 -21.49 19.06
C ILE A 325 -17.92 -20.37 18.57
N GLU A 326 -18.02 -19.28 19.43
CA GLU A 326 -18.85 -18.12 19.01
C GLU A 326 -18.27 -16.82 19.57
N LYS A 327 -18.56 -15.79 18.84
CA LYS A 327 -18.16 -14.46 19.31
C LYS A 327 -19.18 -13.42 18.85
N THR A 328 -19.34 -12.42 19.82
CA THR A 328 -20.36 -11.39 19.51
C THR A 328 -19.67 -10.09 19.07
N PHE A 329 -20.23 -9.50 17.90
CA PHE A 329 -19.72 -8.22 17.37
C PHE A 329 -20.83 -7.19 17.35
N LYS A 330 -20.29 -5.83 17.48
CA LYS A 330 -21.33 -4.78 17.33
C LYS A 330 -21.57 -4.50 15.84
N VAL A 331 -22.85 -4.17 15.56
CA VAL A 331 -23.16 -3.80 14.17
C VAL A 331 -22.65 -2.38 13.89
N TYR A 332 -21.79 -2.24 12.85
CA TYR A 332 -21.12 -0.96 12.59
C TYR A 332 -22.16 0.13 12.26
N GLY A 333 -23.20 -0.09 11.35
CA GLY A 333 -24.29 0.88 11.04
C GLY A 333 -25.61 0.46 11.71
N GLN A 334 -25.76 0.73 12.96
CA GLN A 334 -26.94 0.21 13.70
C GLN A 334 -28.22 0.86 13.18
N GLN A 335 -28.10 2.08 12.67
CA GLN A 335 -29.33 2.81 12.29
C GLN A 335 -29.71 2.49 10.83
N VAL A 336 -28.69 2.01 10.09
CA VAL A 336 -29.04 1.88 8.66
C VAL A 336 -28.74 0.44 8.22
N GLY A 337 -28.15 -0.38 9.14
CA GLY A 337 -27.83 -1.77 8.80
C GLY A 337 -26.38 -1.93 8.34
N SER A 338 -25.91 -3.26 8.26
CA SER A 338 -24.53 -3.56 7.82
C SER A 338 -24.49 -4.93 7.14
N ASN A 339 -23.50 -4.99 6.27
CA ASN A 339 -23.22 -6.33 5.70
C ASN A 339 -21.94 -6.91 6.27
N VAL A 340 -22.02 -8.30 6.40
CA VAL A 340 -20.88 -8.92 7.09
C VAL A 340 -20.36 -10.07 6.23
N THR A 341 -19.08 -10.22 6.20
CA THR A 341 -18.46 -11.43 5.62
C THR A 341 -17.62 -12.15 6.67
N ILE A 342 -17.70 -13.56 6.57
CA ILE A 342 -16.94 -14.40 7.51
C ILE A 342 -15.96 -15.26 6.71
N GLU A 343 -14.72 -15.24 7.24
CA GLU A 343 -13.71 -16.03 6.49
C GLU A 343 -12.77 -16.71 7.48
N PHE A 344 -12.49 -18.07 7.17
CA PHE A 344 -11.46 -18.73 7.99
C PHE A 344 -10.97 -19.98 7.27
N LYS A 345 -9.77 -20.41 7.66
CA LYS A 345 -9.23 -21.63 7.03
C LYS A 345 -9.83 -22.88 7.69
N THR A 346 -10.14 -23.77 6.80
CA THR A 346 -10.77 -25.00 7.34
C THR A 346 -9.86 -26.20 7.05
N GLY A 347 -9.88 -27.18 7.95
CA GLY A 347 -9.34 -28.55 7.71
C GLY A 347 -10.46 -29.59 7.84
N TYR A 348 -9.96 -30.86 7.60
CA TYR A 348 -11.03 -31.86 7.84
C TYR A 348 -10.48 -33.03 8.66
N THR A 349 -11.38 -33.57 9.44
CA THR A 349 -11.15 -34.90 10.04
C THR A 349 -12.13 -35.90 9.45
N GLY A 350 -11.48 -37.03 9.03
CA GLY A 350 -12.38 -37.94 8.28
C GLY A 350 -12.21 -39.37 8.75
N ASP A 351 -13.23 -40.18 8.28
CA ASP A 351 -13.12 -41.61 8.64
C ASP A 351 -12.49 -42.39 7.49
N ILE A 352 -12.34 -43.68 7.66
CA ILE A 352 -11.54 -44.48 6.69
C ILE A 352 -12.41 -44.83 5.49
N ASP A 353 -13.73 -44.42 5.55
CA ASP A 353 -14.62 -44.73 4.41
C ASP A 353 -14.81 -43.50 3.53
N GLY A 354 -14.00 -42.46 3.90
CA GLY A 354 -13.97 -41.34 2.93
C GLY A 354 -14.93 -40.22 3.35
N ARG A 355 -15.61 -40.42 4.53
CA ARG A 355 -16.51 -39.33 5.01
C ARG A 355 -15.75 -38.34 5.89
N LYS A 356 -16.10 -36.97 5.62
CA LYS A 356 -15.43 -35.93 6.44
C LYS A 356 -16.44 -35.19 7.31
N ALA A 357 -15.87 -34.74 8.46
CA ALA A 357 -16.78 -33.97 9.36
C ALA A 357 -17.15 -32.63 8.71
N ASN A 358 -18.54 -32.29 8.86
CA ASN A 358 -19.03 -31.06 8.20
C ASN A 358 -19.05 -29.88 9.18
N TYR A 359 -18.76 -28.68 8.55
CA TYR A 359 -18.84 -27.44 9.35
C TYR A 359 -20.24 -26.81 9.22
N LYS A 360 -20.65 -26.21 10.36
CA LYS A 360 -21.84 -25.32 10.34
C LYS A 360 -21.44 -23.91 10.78
N VAL A 361 -21.78 -22.92 9.92
CA VAL A 361 -21.51 -21.51 10.28
C VAL A 361 -22.85 -20.76 10.38
N GLU A 362 -22.91 -20.00 11.55
CA GLU A 362 -24.18 -19.28 11.77
C GLU A 362 -23.88 -17.84 12.22
N LEU A 363 -24.76 -16.99 11.72
CA LEU A 363 -24.74 -15.60 12.24
C LEU A 363 -26.12 -15.26 12.82
N LYS A 364 -26.04 -14.99 14.18
CA LYS A 364 -27.29 -14.59 14.89
C LYS A 364 -27.23 -13.12 15.28
N ALA A 365 -28.25 -12.44 14.90
CA ALA A 365 -28.22 -10.99 15.21
C ALA A 365 -29.32 -10.65 16.22
N ASN A 366 -29.00 -9.68 17.06
CA ASN A 366 -29.93 -9.30 18.15
C ASN A 366 -30.58 -7.96 17.82
N LYS A 367 -31.90 -8.00 17.90
CA LYS A 367 -32.67 -6.75 17.79
C LYS A 367 -33.61 -6.60 19.00
N ASP A 368 -33.35 -5.57 19.83
CA ASP A 368 -34.20 -5.27 21.00
C ASP A 368 -34.23 -6.45 21.98
N GLY A 369 -33.19 -7.19 22.10
CA GLY A 369 -33.11 -8.22 23.17
C GLY A 369 -33.58 -9.59 22.63
N ALA A 370 -34.04 -9.63 21.26
CA ALA A 370 -34.46 -10.91 20.67
C ALA A 370 -33.45 -11.36 19.60
N GLU A 371 -33.01 -12.64 19.70
CA GLU A 371 -31.98 -13.15 18.78
C GLU A 371 -32.64 -13.81 17.56
N LYS A 372 -32.15 -13.40 16.35
CA LYS A 372 -32.65 -14.02 15.11
C LYS A 372 -31.47 -14.55 14.28
N ILE A 373 -31.70 -15.75 13.67
CA ILE A 373 -30.62 -16.30 12.83
C ILE A 373 -30.74 -15.70 11.42
N LEU A 374 -29.71 -15.01 10.99
CA LEU A 374 -29.77 -14.32 9.69
C LEU A 374 -28.97 -15.10 8.64
N TYR A 375 -28.15 -16.01 9.11
CA TYR A 375 -27.30 -16.75 8.16
C TYR A 375 -26.93 -18.10 8.77
N THR A 376 -27.17 -19.22 7.90
CA THR A 376 -26.76 -20.56 8.34
C THR A 376 -26.37 -21.39 7.12
N VAL A 377 -25.22 -21.92 7.20
CA VAL A 377 -24.80 -22.80 6.10
C VAL A 377 -24.01 -23.98 6.69
N THR A 378 -24.04 -25.10 5.91
CA THR A 378 -23.20 -26.26 6.26
C THR A 378 -22.38 -26.68 5.04
N PHE A 379 -21.22 -27.17 5.40
CA PHE A 379 -20.45 -27.56 4.20
C PHE A 379 -19.42 -28.61 4.59
N ASP A 380 -19.05 -29.41 3.48
CA ASP A 380 -17.95 -30.40 3.59
C ASP A 380 -16.62 -29.75 3.17
N PRO A 381 -15.62 -29.77 4.11
CA PRO A 381 -14.38 -29.01 3.84
C PRO A 381 -13.50 -29.73 2.81
N SER A 382 -13.88 -30.84 2.28
CA SER A 382 -13.05 -31.55 1.29
C SER A 382 -13.62 -31.35 -0.12
N LYS A 383 -14.62 -30.50 -0.24
CA LYS A 383 -15.21 -30.26 -1.57
C LYS A 383 -15.21 -28.76 -1.87
N ASN A 384 -14.89 -28.46 -3.17
CA ASN A 384 -15.08 -27.05 -3.57
C ASN A 384 -16.58 -26.72 -3.71
N LEU A 385 -16.94 -25.66 -3.17
CA LEU A 385 -18.36 -25.31 -3.27
C LEU A 385 -18.50 -23.79 -3.39
N THR A 386 -19.16 -23.36 -4.43
CA THR A 386 -19.50 -21.93 -4.56
C THR A 386 -21.01 -21.80 -4.86
N ASN A 387 -21.71 -21.11 -3.98
CA ASN A 387 -23.13 -20.82 -4.25
C ASN A 387 -23.49 -19.42 -3.74
N GLU A 388 -24.81 -19.08 -3.61
CA GLU A 388 -25.22 -17.69 -3.30
C GLU A 388 -24.88 -17.31 -1.86
N ASN A 389 -24.56 -18.34 -1.04
CA ASN A 389 -24.40 -18.01 0.40
C ASN A 389 -22.93 -18.11 0.82
N MET A 390 -22.04 -18.94 -0.01
CA MET A 390 -20.67 -19.12 0.52
C MET A 390 -19.76 -19.62 -0.60
N THR A 391 -18.50 -19.42 -0.43
CA THR A 391 -17.46 -20.09 -1.22
C THR A 391 -16.56 -20.93 -0.31
N VAL A 392 -16.40 -22.24 -0.77
CA VAL A 392 -15.54 -23.12 0.03
C VAL A 392 -14.45 -23.69 -0.90
N THR A 393 -13.23 -23.42 -0.48
CA THR A 393 -12.09 -24.08 -1.15
C THR A 393 -11.66 -25.33 -0.36
N LYS A 394 -11.61 -26.38 -1.12
CA LYS A 394 -11.45 -27.69 -0.44
C LYS A 394 -10.05 -27.81 0.17
N ALA A 395 -10.02 -28.50 1.31
CA ALA A 395 -8.73 -28.94 1.89
C ALA A 395 -8.25 -30.22 1.19
N THR A 396 -6.88 -30.22 0.84
CA THR A 396 -6.41 -31.39 0.05
C THR A 396 -5.18 -32.00 0.74
N GLU A 397 -5.04 -33.43 0.39
CA GLU A 397 -3.86 -34.15 0.90
C GLU A 397 -3.04 -34.70 -0.27
N ASP A 398 -1.67 -34.46 -0.23
CA ASP A 398 -0.91 -34.91 -1.45
C ASP A 398 0.18 -35.90 -1.05
N LYS A 399 0.03 -36.66 0.11
CA LYS A 399 1.07 -37.63 0.51
C LYS A 399 0.82 -38.98 -0.15
N ASN A 400 2.01 -39.73 -0.34
CA ASN A 400 1.97 -41.08 -0.96
C ASN A 400 1.68 -42.15 0.10
N LYS A 401 2.11 -41.82 1.43
CA LYS A 401 1.87 -42.82 2.49
C LYS A 401 0.51 -42.58 3.17
N GLN A 402 -0.35 -43.65 3.19
CA GLN A 402 -1.77 -43.53 3.62
C GLN A 402 -1.91 -43.81 5.12
N TYR A 403 -0.99 -44.69 5.71
CA TYR A 403 -1.14 -44.98 7.15
C TYR A 403 0.13 -45.69 7.66
N PHE A 404 0.31 -45.68 8.94
CA PHE A 404 1.33 -46.54 9.59
C PHE A 404 0.68 -47.26 10.77
N SER A 405 1.36 -48.47 11.11
CA SER A 405 0.73 -49.27 12.19
C SER A 405 1.66 -49.35 13.40
N THR A 406 1.04 -49.34 14.57
CA THR A 406 1.77 -49.49 15.85
C THR A 406 1.06 -50.56 16.70
N LEU A 407 1.92 -51.38 17.45
CA LEU A 407 1.34 -52.46 18.27
C LEU A 407 0.44 -51.91 19.38
N ARG A 408 -0.68 -52.63 19.69
CA ARG A 408 -1.67 -52.14 20.67
C ARG A 408 -1.10 -52.23 22.09
N SER A 409 -0.10 -53.15 22.25
CA SER A 409 0.50 -53.23 23.60
C SER A 409 1.12 -51.90 24.02
N HIS A 410 1.25 -50.92 23.01
CA HIS A 410 1.77 -49.58 23.37
C HIS A 410 0.60 -48.59 23.53
N THR A 411 0.30 -48.21 24.75
CA THR A 411 -0.97 -47.45 24.94
C THR A 411 -0.66 -45.99 25.29
N GLU A 412 0.68 -45.64 25.31
CA GLU A 412 1.00 -44.24 25.66
C GLU A 412 1.02 -43.38 24.38
N THR A 413 0.30 -42.13 24.43
CA THR A 413 0.19 -41.22 23.26
C THR A 413 1.58 -40.73 22.82
N SER A 414 2.64 -40.78 23.71
CA SER A 414 3.99 -40.31 23.35
C SER A 414 4.65 -41.25 22.34
N THR A 415 4.31 -42.57 22.41
CA THR A 415 4.87 -43.53 21.44
C THR A 415 4.32 -43.25 20.03
N TYR A 416 3.12 -42.88 19.95
CA TYR A 416 2.49 -42.63 18.64
C TYR A 416 2.92 -41.25 18.10
N ASN A 417 3.02 -40.31 19.06
CA ASN A 417 3.57 -39.00 18.62
C ASN A 417 4.99 -39.13 18.06
N ALA A 418 5.77 -40.05 18.67
CA ALA A 418 7.15 -40.28 18.16
C ALA A 418 7.11 -40.87 16.75
N GLU A 419 6.04 -41.71 16.56
CA GLU A 419 5.93 -42.29 15.20
C GLU A 419 5.50 -41.23 14.19
N LEU A 420 4.66 -40.29 14.58
CA LEU A 420 4.25 -39.19 13.67
C LEU A 420 5.43 -38.29 13.31
N GLU A 421 6.49 -38.37 14.18
CA GLU A 421 7.62 -37.44 13.97
C GLU A 421 8.61 -38.03 12.95
N LYS A 422 8.45 -39.37 12.69
CA LYS A 422 9.37 -39.98 11.70
C LYS A 422 9.04 -39.47 10.30
N ASN A 423 10.20 -39.25 9.47
CA ASN A 423 10.09 -38.74 8.08
C ASN A 423 9.31 -39.71 7.20
N GLY A 424 8.00 -39.29 6.68
CA GLY A 424 7.11 -40.12 5.84
C GLY A 424 5.75 -40.34 6.54
N ASN A 425 5.71 -40.20 7.98
CA ASN A 425 4.45 -40.43 8.71
C ASN A 425 3.81 -39.11 9.12
N ARG A 426 4.49 -37.99 8.81
CA ARG A 426 3.94 -36.69 9.22
C ARG A 426 2.76 -36.30 8.32
N PRO A 427 1.66 -36.03 9.07
CA PRO A 427 0.53 -35.60 8.23
C PRO A 427 0.83 -34.29 7.51
N GLN A 428 0.61 -34.34 6.14
CA GLN A 428 0.84 -33.12 5.34
C GLN A 428 -0.41 -32.82 4.51
N GLY A 429 -0.80 -31.55 4.57
CA GLY A 429 -2.00 -31.23 3.75
C GLY A 429 -2.19 -29.72 3.66
N ILE A 430 -2.83 -29.33 2.46
CA ILE A 430 -3.12 -27.90 2.23
C ILE A 430 -4.52 -27.58 2.80
N PRO A 431 -4.48 -26.68 3.79
CA PRO A 431 -5.78 -26.37 4.39
C PRO A 431 -6.75 -25.74 3.38
N GLY A 432 -8.05 -25.98 3.57
CA GLY A 432 -9.08 -25.30 2.74
C GLY A 432 -9.46 -23.93 3.32
N LYS A 433 -10.54 -23.36 2.68
CA LYS A 433 -10.95 -22.01 3.11
C LYS A 433 -12.47 -21.86 2.94
N PHE A 434 -13.01 -21.26 4.01
CA PHE A 434 -14.43 -20.88 3.90
C PHE A 434 -14.56 -19.36 3.84
N LYS A 435 -15.43 -18.90 2.89
CA LYS A 435 -15.76 -17.45 2.83
C LYS A 435 -17.26 -17.28 2.55
N SER A 436 -17.93 -16.60 3.53
CA SER A 436 -19.36 -16.34 3.28
C SER A 436 -19.56 -15.27 2.21
N LYS A 437 -20.68 -15.34 1.45
CA LYS A 437 -21.06 -14.15 0.66
C LYS A 437 -21.63 -13.06 1.57
N LEU A 438 -21.94 -11.88 1.02
CA LEU A 438 -22.36 -10.73 1.85
C LEU A 438 -23.65 -11.08 2.63
N ILE A 439 -23.45 -11.05 3.96
CA ILE A 439 -24.63 -11.32 4.83
C ILE A 439 -25.25 -9.99 5.27
N ASN A 440 -26.49 -9.85 4.91
CA ASN A 440 -27.19 -8.60 5.21
C ASN A 440 -27.76 -8.59 6.64
N ILE A 441 -27.27 -7.64 7.41
CA ILE A 441 -27.89 -7.37 8.74
C ILE A 441 -28.74 -6.10 8.62
N PRO A 442 -30.00 -6.25 8.70
CA PRO A 442 -30.91 -5.12 8.46
C PRO A 442 -30.83 -4.07 9.59
N GLN A 443 -31.49 -2.91 9.33
CA GLN A 443 -31.51 -1.80 10.32
C GLN A 443 -32.22 -2.21 11.61
N GLY A 444 -31.63 -1.72 12.79
CA GLY A 444 -32.36 -1.95 14.07
C GLY A 444 -31.65 -3.03 14.91
N TYR A 445 -30.64 -3.73 14.30
CA TYR A 445 -29.89 -4.73 15.08
C TYR A 445 -28.66 -4.07 15.73
N THR A 446 -28.38 -4.53 16.91
CA THR A 446 -27.34 -3.80 17.67
C THR A 446 -26.04 -4.61 17.70
N ASP A 447 -26.16 -5.99 17.75
CA ASP A 447 -24.96 -6.85 17.75
C ASP A 447 -25.28 -8.17 17.04
N TYR A 448 -24.25 -8.81 16.58
CA TYR A 448 -24.45 -10.14 15.97
C TYR A 448 -23.36 -11.10 16.43
N THR A 449 -23.79 -12.39 16.44
CA THR A 449 -22.88 -13.43 16.96
C THR A 449 -22.57 -14.42 15.82
N VAL A 450 -21.27 -14.56 15.65
CA VAL A 450 -20.85 -15.59 14.68
C VAL A 450 -20.49 -16.87 15.43
N SER A 451 -21.15 -18.04 14.87
CA SER A 451 -20.87 -19.33 15.51
C SER A 451 -20.40 -20.33 14.45
N ILE A 452 -19.29 -21.00 14.81
CA ILE A 452 -18.81 -22.09 13.94
C ILE A 452 -18.81 -23.39 14.74
N SER A 453 -19.51 -24.40 14.10
CA SER A 453 -19.67 -25.64 14.88
C SER A 453 -19.79 -26.83 13.95
N SER A 454 -19.98 -28.02 14.59
CA SER A 454 -20.18 -29.24 13.77
C SER A 454 -21.62 -29.31 13.25
N ALA A 455 -21.78 -29.62 11.92
CA ALA A 455 -23.14 -29.73 11.35
C ALA A 455 -23.74 -31.10 11.63
N ASP A 456 -22.78 -32.08 11.89
CA ASP A 456 -23.26 -33.46 12.12
C ASP A 456 -22.40 -34.13 13.20
N ASN A 457 -22.97 -34.15 14.41
CA ASN A 457 -22.16 -34.67 15.54
C ASN A 457 -22.19 -36.20 15.57
N GLN A 458 -22.95 -36.75 14.65
CA GLN A 458 -22.96 -38.24 14.57
C GLN A 458 -21.77 -38.75 13.75
N HIS A 459 -21.26 -37.81 12.88
CA HIS A 459 -20.19 -38.25 11.97
C HIS A 459 -19.02 -37.26 12.02
N LEU A 460 -18.18 -37.31 13.04
CA LEU A 460 -17.10 -36.31 13.20
C LEU A 460 -15.77 -36.84 12.68
N GLY A 461 -15.90 -38.05 12.32
CA GLY A 461 -14.64 -38.57 11.74
C GLY A 461 -13.58 -38.83 12.81
N MET A 462 -12.97 -40.21 12.75
CA MET A 462 -11.86 -40.62 13.64
C MET A 462 -12.27 -41.86 14.45
N GLY A 463 -11.41 -42.65 14.76
CA GLY A 463 -11.70 -43.98 15.35
C GLY A 463 -12.18 -43.87 16.79
N TYR A 464 -13.11 -44.76 17.20
CA TYR A 464 -13.71 -44.62 18.55
C TYR A 464 -13.10 -45.68 19.50
N GLN A 465 -12.26 -46.49 18.96
CA GLN A 465 -11.80 -47.62 19.80
C GLN A 465 -10.39 -47.36 20.31
N VAL A 466 -10.01 -46.15 20.36
CA VAL A 466 -8.61 -45.90 20.77
C VAL A 466 -8.59 -45.48 22.25
N PRO A 467 -7.47 -45.81 22.97
CA PRO A 467 -7.39 -45.54 24.42
C PRO A 467 -6.98 -44.09 24.70
N TRP A 468 -7.00 -43.19 23.68
CA TRP A 468 -6.73 -41.76 23.93
C TRP A 468 -7.84 -40.92 23.30
N GLN A 469 -7.72 -39.49 23.52
CA GLN A 469 -8.81 -38.60 23.05
C GLN A 469 -8.57 -38.21 21.58
N HIS A 470 -9.81 -37.96 20.93
CA HIS A 470 -9.72 -37.41 19.55
C HIS A 470 -10.52 -36.11 19.47
N TYR A 471 -9.86 -35.20 18.68
CA TYR A 471 -10.55 -33.91 18.48
C TYR A 471 -10.69 -33.64 16.98
N ALA A 472 -11.92 -33.07 16.63
CA ALA A 472 -12.24 -32.97 15.19
C ALA A 472 -12.57 -31.51 14.83
N LEU A 473 -12.56 -31.25 13.47
CA LEU A 473 -12.97 -29.97 12.85
C LEU A 473 -12.00 -28.85 13.22
N PRO A 474 -10.84 -29.02 12.65
CA PRO A 474 -9.80 -28.04 12.97
C PRO A 474 -10.08 -26.67 12.33
N VAL A 475 -9.86 -25.58 13.13
CA VAL A 475 -9.88 -24.20 12.60
C VAL A 475 -8.54 -23.53 12.97
N THR A 476 -7.99 -22.81 11.96
CA THR A 476 -6.68 -22.19 12.29
C THR A 476 -6.81 -20.66 12.20
N GLY A 477 -5.90 -19.93 12.95
CA GLY A 477 -6.03 -18.50 13.28
C GLY A 477 -5.58 -17.61 12.10
N GLU A 478 -4.62 -18.05 11.06
CA GLU A 478 -4.21 -17.22 9.90
C GLU A 478 -5.32 -17.23 8.84
N GLY A 479 -5.89 -15.94 8.56
CA GLY A 479 -6.94 -15.88 7.51
C GLY A 479 -8.35 -15.87 8.12
N PHE A 480 -8.40 -15.92 9.55
CA PHE A 480 -9.73 -15.78 10.20
C PHE A 480 -10.15 -14.30 10.26
N LYS A 481 -11.27 -13.98 9.48
CA LYS A 481 -11.69 -12.57 9.39
C LYS A 481 -13.22 -12.47 9.48
N VAL A 482 -13.59 -11.46 10.31
CA VAL A 482 -14.99 -11.02 10.27
C VAL A 482 -15.02 -9.53 9.93
N THR A 483 -15.62 -9.26 8.68
CA THR A 483 -15.52 -7.89 8.19
C THR A 483 -16.93 -7.33 7.90
N GLN A 484 -17.10 -5.99 8.25
CA GLN A 484 -18.37 -5.34 7.91
C GLN A 484 -18.15 -4.32 6.79
N ASP A 485 -19.04 -4.40 5.78
CA ASP A 485 -19.01 -3.40 4.71
C ASP A 485 -19.74 -2.12 5.13
N THR A 486 -19.18 -0.95 4.62
CA THR A 486 -19.78 0.33 5.07
C THR A 486 -20.71 0.88 3.98
N ARG A 487 -21.12 0.08 3.00
CA ARG A 487 -21.86 0.58 1.82
C ARG A 487 -23.26 1.03 2.23
N GLU A 488 -23.87 0.36 3.25
CA GLU A 488 -25.23 0.80 3.64
C GLU A 488 -25.17 2.15 4.35
N VAL A 489 -24.13 2.36 5.15
CA VAL A 489 -23.96 3.68 5.80
C VAL A 489 -23.65 4.74 4.74
N ALA A 490 -22.83 4.38 3.78
CA ALA A 490 -22.49 5.34 2.69
C ALA A 490 -23.73 5.65 1.86
N LYS A 491 -24.52 4.57 1.59
CA LYS A 491 -25.77 4.81 0.84
C LYS A 491 -26.70 5.77 1.59
N ASP A 492 -26.79 5.54 2.93
CA ASP A 492 -27.66 6.43 3.72
C ASP A 492 -27.14 7.88 3.70
N LEU A 493 -25.83 8.09 3.89
CA LEU A 493 -25.27 9.46 3.89
C LEU A 493 -25.43 10.10 2.50
N SER A 494 -25.27 9.28 1.48
CA SER A 494 -25.43 9.82 0.11
C SER A 494 -26.89 10.21 -0.15
N GLN A 495 -27.77 9.32 0.36
CA GLN A 495 -29.19 9.67 0.23
C GLN A 495 -29.52 10.99 0.95
N LYS A 496 -28.98 11.13 2.13
CA LYS A 496 -29.25 12.40 2.86
C LYS A 496 -28.65 13.60 2.12
N VAL A 497 -27.45 13.37 1.54
CA VAL A 497 -26.84 14.48 0.76
C VAL A 497 -27.73 14.76 -0.47
N TYR A 498 -28.14 13.73 -1.13
CA TYR A 498 -29.02 13.91 -2.32
C TYR A 498 -30.31 14.65 -1.94
N ASN A 499 -30.97 14.18 -0.87
CA ASN A 499 -32.22 14.86 -0.46
C ASN A 499 -31.98 16.35 -0.16
N LYS A 500 -30.84 16.60 0.52
CA LYS A 500 -30.58 18.02 0.86
C LYS A 500 -30.25 18.83 -0.39
N LEU A 501 -29.46 18.20 -1.28
CA LEU A 501 -29.11 18.94 -2.52
C LEU A 501 -30.36 19.14 -3.38
N THR A 502 -31.27 18.17 -3.39
CA THR A 502 -32.52 18.30 -4.15
C THR A 502 -33.42 19.38 -3.52
N GLN A 503 -33.48 19.32 -2.16
CA GLN A 503 -34.28 20.37 -1.47
C GLN A 503 -33.74 21.77 -1.78
N GLN A 504 -32.34 21.86 -1.92
CA GLN A 504 -31.74 23.21 -2.11
C GLN A 504 -31.64 23.53 -3.60
N LYS A 505 -32.17 22.59 -4.44
CA LYS A 505 -31.94 22.70 -5.90
C LYS A 505 -32.60 23.96 -6.46
N GLU A 506 -33.81 24.19 -6.01
CA GLU A 506 -34.50 25.38 -6.55
C GLU A 506 -33.76 26.67 -6.20
N GLU A 507 -33.23 26.65 -4.99
CA GLU A 507 -32.49 27.86 -4.59
C GLU A 507 -31.11 27.90 -5.26
N ASP A 508 -30.42 26.80 -5.44
CA ASP A 508 -29.04 26.73 -5.98
C ASP A 508 -29.04 27.02 -7.48
N THR A 509 -30.29 26.82 -8.15
CA THR A 509 -30.28 26.97 -9.63
C THR A 509 -30.88 28.33 -10.00
N LYS A 510 -31.20 29.11 -8.98
CA LYS A 510 -31.80 30.43 -9.23
C LYS A 510 -30.90 31.30 -10.12
N TRP A 511 -29.61 31.07 -10.08
CA TRP A 511 -28.71 31.96 -10.85
C TRP A 511 -27.76 31.10 -11.70
N SER A 512 -28.42 30.19 -12.44
CA SER A 512 -27.57 29.31 -13.28
C SER A 512 -28.09 29.30 -14.72
N THR A 513 -27.13 28.95 -15.73
CA THR A 513 -27.54 28.80 -17.14
C THR A 513 -28.13 27.41 -17.39
N PRO A 514 -29.01 27.27 -18.45
CA PRO A 514 -29.59 25.95 -18.77
C PRO A 514 -28.50 24.87 -18.89
N GLU A 515 -27.34 25.26 -19.40
CA GLU A 515 -26.25 24.29 -19.58
C GLU A 515 -25.67 23.83 -18.23
N THR A 516 -25.41 24.70 -17.22
CA THR A 516 -24.83 24.33 -15.92
C THR A 516 -25.89 23.64 -15.04
N GLN A 517 -27.20 23.96 -15.26
CA GLN A 517 -28.30 23.26 -14.56
C GLN A 517 -28.41 21.83 -15.05
N ALA A 518 -28.27 21.71 -16.40
CA ALA A 518 -28.36 20.35 -16.95
C ALA A 518 -27.19 19.49 -16.46
N ASP A 519 -26.00 20.09 -16.37
CA ASP A 519 -24.83 19.34 -15.89
C ASP A 519 -25.01 18.93 -14.42
N TYR A 520 -25.54 19.90 -13.55
CA TYR A 520 -25.79 19.60 -12.13
C TYR A 520 -26.88 18.53 -11.98
N ASP A 521 -27.93 18.52 -12.88
CA ASP A 521 -29.02 17.52 -12.82
C ASP A 521 -28.49 16.13 -13.20
N VAL A 522 -27.58 16.15 -14.14
CA VAL A 522 -26.99 14.86 -14.55
C VAL A 522 -26.22 14.25 -13.37
N ARG A 523 -25.50 15.10 -12.60
CA ARG A 523 -24.70 14.54 -11.48
C ARG A 523 -25.59 14.12 -10.32
N LEU A 524 -26.75 14.92 -10.11
CA LEU A 524 -27.69 14.47 -9.06
C LEU A 524 -28.35 13.14 -9.45
N GLN A 525 -28.53 12.98 -10.80
CA GLN A 525 -29.11 11.71 -11.26
C GLN A 525 -28.12 10.54 -11.06
N LYS A 526 -26.91 10.85 -11.24
CA LYS A 526 -25.90 9.79 -11.03
C LYS A 526 -25.87 9.32 -9.58
N ILE A 527 -26.07 10.37 -8.63
CA ILE A 527 -26.14 9.93 -7.20
C ILE A 527 -27.36 9.04 -7.01
N LYS A 528 -28.48 9.41 -7.59
CA LYS A 528 -29.73 8.62 -7.44
C LYS A 528 -29.56 7.23 -8.06
N GLU A 529 -28.97 7.15 -9.23
CA GLU A 529 -28.77 5.84 -9.88
C GLU A 529 -27.94 4.90 -9.00
N LYS A 530 -26.88 5.55 -8.40
CA LYS A 530 -26.05 4.67 -7.55
C LYS A 530 -26.81 4.23 -6.29
N ILE A 531 -27.70 5.14 -5.80
CA ILE A 531 -28.50 4.77 -4.61
C ILE A 531 -29.51 3.70 -5.01
N ASP A 532 -30.16 3.72 -6.22
CA ASP A 532 -31.23 2.79 -6.62
C ASP A 532 -30.65 1.41 -6.94
N PHE A 533 -29.46 1.45 -7.51
CA PHE A 533 -28.95 0.15 -7.97
C PHE A 533 -27.90 -0.40 -7.00
N GLY A 534 -27.67 0.38 -5.94
CA GLY A 534 -26.65 -0.10 -4.99
C GLY A 534 -25.22 0.11 -5.53
N ALA A 535 -24.33 0.68 -4.79
CA ALA A 535 -22.94 0.95 -5.23
C ALA A 535 -21.99 0.78 -4.05
N SER A 536 -20.70 0.72 -4.41
CA SER A 536 -19.71 0.60 -3.32
C SER A 536 -19.52 1.94 -2.60
N THR A 537 -18.97 1.89 -1.41
CA THR A 537 -18.71 3.12 -0.63
C THR A 537 -17.85 4.11 -1.43
N GLY A 538 -16.85 3.63 -2.14
CA GLY A 538 -15.99 4.50 -3.00
C GLY A 538 -16.81 5.19 -4.09
N ASP A 539 -17.76 4.46 -4.72
CA ASP A 539 -18.57 5.06 -5.80
C ASP A 539 -19.48 6.18 -5.26
N TYR A 540 -20.05 5.95 -4.03
CA TYR A 540 -20.88 7.01 -3.43
C TYR A 540 -20.05 8.26 -3.12
N LYS A 541 -18.78 8.07 -2.74
CA LYS A 541 -17.91 9.24 -2.45
C LYS A 541 -17.66 10.06 -3.72
N THR A 542 -17.48 9.38 -4.74
CA THR A 542 -17.11 10.06 -5.99
C THR A 542 -18.30 10.86 -6.54
N VAL A 543 -19.44 10.18 -6.62
CA VAL A 543 -20.59 10.84 -7.28
C VAL A 543 -21.08 12.02 -6.41
N VAL A 544 -20.99 11.90 -5.05
CA VAL A 544 -21.41 13.02 -4.18
C VAL A 544 -20.40 14.16 -4.30
N ARG A 545 -19.06 13.87 -4.40
CA ARG A 545 -18.04 14.93 -4.58
C ARG A 545 -18.28 15.67 -5.90
N ASP A 546 -18.54 14.97 -6.97
CA ASP A 546 -18.75 15.61 -8.29
C ASP A 546 -19.99 16.51 -8.27
N ALA A 547 -21.07 16.00 -7.65
CA ALA A 547 -22.31 16.81 -7.59
C ALA A 547 -22.11 18.09 -6.77
N LEU A 548 -21.29 17.98 -5.67
CA LEU A 548 -21.06 19.19 -4.83
C LEU A 548 -20.19 20.21 -5.56
N GLU A 549 -19.20 19.72 -6.34
CA GLU A 549 -18.37 20.64 -7.13
C GLU A 549 -19.23 21.40 -8.16
N LYS A 550 -20.13 20.68 -8.78
CA LYS A 550 -20.97 21.36 -9.80
C LYS A 550 -22.01 22.25 -9.13
N GLN A 551 -22.57 21.84 -7.95
CA GLN A 551 -23.47 22.73 -7.19
C GLN A 551 -22.81 24.08 -6.90
N ARG A 552 -21.42 24.12 -6.66
CA ARG A 552 -20.73 25.39 -6.32
C ARG A 552 -20.56 26.25 -7.58
N GLN A 553 -20.77 25.67 -8.69
CA GLN A 553 -20.58 26.42 -9.95
C GLN A 553 -21.91 26.98 -10.45
N LEU A 554 -23.10 26.77 -9.71
CA LEU A 554 -24.45 27.16 -10.15
C LEU A 554 -24.76 28.60 -9.75
N ASN A 555 -23.96 29.30 -9.02
CA ASN A 555 -24.27 30.69 -8.62
C ASN A 555 -23.52 31.67 -9.55
N GLU A 556 -24.19 31.87 -10.76
CA GLU A 556 -23.61 32.77 -11.78
C GLU A 556 -24.38 34.10 -11.83
N GLU A 557 -24.97 34.42 -10.71
CA GLU A 557 -25.84 35.62 -10.64
C GLU A 557 -25.16 36.86 -11.21
N GLN A 558 -23.92 37.05 -10.85
CA GLN A 558 -23.29 38.33 -11.27
C GLN A 558 -22.94 38.29 -12.76
N GLN A 559 -22.60 37.10 -13.24
CA GLN A 559 -22.21 36.97 -14.68
C GLN A 559 -23.44 37.09 -15.58
N ILE A 560 -24.62 36.58 -15.19
CA ILE A 560 -25.87 36.63 -15.97
C ILE A 560 -26.43 38.06 -15.97
N LYS A 561 -26.27 38.74 -14.84
CA LYS A 561 -26.78 40.14 -14.80
C LYS A 561 -25.85 41.09 -15.56
N ASP A 562 -24.54 40.70 -15.59
CA ASP A 562 -23.59 41.60 -16.31
C ASP A 562 -23.75 41.41 -17.82
N LYS A 563 -24.06 40.18 -18.20
CA LYS A 563 -24.22 39.95 -19.65
C LYS A 563 -25.51 40.62 -20.16
N ALA A 564 -26.66 40.53 -19.40
CA ALA A 564 -27.91 41.20 -19.77
C ALA A 564 -27.76 42.73 -19.75
N LYS A 565 -26.95 43.17 -18.78
CA LYS A 565 -26.72 44.64 -18.75
C LYS A 565 -25.84 45.08 -19.92
N ASP A 566 -24.93 44.10 -20.28
CA ASP A 566 -24.09 44.41 -21.45
C ASP A 566 -24.94 44.44 -22.73
N ALA A 567 -25.90 43.50 -22.81
CA ALA A 567 -26.80 43.51 -23.99
C ALA A 567 -27.66 44.78 -24.02
N VAL A 568 -28.12 45.27 -22.82
CA VAL A 568 -28.90 46.53 -22.74
C VAL A 568 -28.00 47.72 -23.09
N ASP A 569 -26.65 47.48 -22.66
CA ASP A 569 -25.72 48.58 -22.98
C ASP A 569 -25.41 48.58 -24.49
N ALA A 570 -25.40 47.34 -24.94
CA ALA A 570 -25.10 47.27 -26.38
C ALA A 570 -26.28 47.84 -27.20
N LYS A 571 -27.50 47.52 -26.79
CA LYS A 571 -28.68 48.07 -27.49
C LYS A 571 -28.80 49.59 -27.28
N LEU A 572 -28.52 50.10 -26.04
CA LEU A 572 -28.49 51.57 -25.80
C LEU A 572 -27.44 52.24 -26.68
N LYS A 573 -26.29 51.47 -26.80
CA LYS A 573 -25.23 52.04 -27.67
C LYS A 573 -25.69 52.04 -29.12
N GLU A 574 -26.35 50.94 -29.43
CA GLU A 574 -26.86 50.92 -30.81
C GLU A 574 -27.92 52.01 -31.02
N LYS A 575 -28.85 52.16 -30.04
CA LYS A 575 -29.91 53.18 -30.17
C LYS A 575 -29.34 54.60 -30.06
N GLU A 576 -28.24 54.78 -29.15
CA GLU A 576 -27.60 56.12 -29.03
C GLU A 576 -26.83 56.46 -30.31
N ALA A 577 -26.27 55.32 -30.82
CA ALA A 577 -25.59 55.50 -32.12
C ALA A 577 -26.60 55.83 -33.21
N GLU A 578 -27.89 55.11 -33.10
CA GLU A 578 -28.95 55.45 -34.07
C GLU A 578 -29.46 56.89 -33.84
N ILE A 579 -29.57 57.37 -32.59
CA ILE A 579 -30.07 58.73 -32.25
C ILE A 579 -29.00 59.77 -32.60
N ASP A 580 -27.62 59.19 -32.35
CA ASP A 580 -26.50 60.11 -32.62
C ASP A 580 -26.32 60.30 -34.12
N LYS A 581 -26.90 59.09 -34.76
CA LYS A 581 -26.77 59.12 -36.24
C LYS A 581 -27.97 59.84 -36.87
N ASN A 582 -28.99 60.16 -35.89
CA ASN A 582 -30.21 60.84 -36.40
C ASN A 582 -29.99 62.36 -36.49
N ASP A 583 -29.59 62.57 -37.51
CA ASP A 583 -29.06 63.91 -37.90
C ASP A 583 -30.17 64.95 -37.89
N LYS A 584 -31.48 64.54 -37.42
CA LYS A 584 -32.61 65.50 -37.44
C LYS A 584 -32.93 65.97 -36.01
N LEU A 585 -32.34 65.86 -34.89
CA LEU A 585 -32.56 66.19 -33.47
C LEU A 585 -31.48 67.17 -33.00
N SER A 586 -31.52 68.18 -32.35
CA SER A 586 -30.54 69.09 -31.71
C SER A 586 -29.88 68.44 -30.50
N PRO A 587 -28.64 69.06 -30.21
CA PRO A 587 -27.88 68.44 -29.12
C PRO A 587 -28.69 68.36 -27.82
N ALA A 588 -29.48 69.59 -27.69
CA ALA A 588 -30.32 69.53 -26.47
C ALA A 588 -31.42 68.47 -26.62
N GLU A 589 -32.03 68.15 -27.69
CA GLU A 589 -33.08 67.15 -28.03
C GLU A 589 -32.45 65.76 -28.19
N LYS A 590 -31.17 65.65 -28.76
CA LYS A 590 -30.40 64.39 -28.74
C LYS A 590 -29.99 64.01 -27.32
N ASP A 591 -29.62 65.12 -26.71
CA ASP A 591 -29.27 64.84 -25.29
C ASP A 591 -30.52 64.43 -24.50
N LYS A 592 -31.62 65.06 -24.80
CA LYS A 592 -32.89 64.71 -24.11
C LYS A 592 -33.37 63.33 -24.57
N ALA A 593 -33.23 62.96 -25.84
CA ALA A 593 -33.61 61.62 -26.38
C ALA A 593 -32.59 60.57 -25.94
N LYS A 594 -31.26 60.94 -25.89
CA LYS A 594 -30.24 60.02 -25.32
C LYS A 594 -30.41 59.87 -23.80
N ASP A 595 -30.86 61.08 -23.29
CA ASP A 595 -31.13 60.99 -21.83
C ASP A 595 -32.37 60.10 -21.57
N ALA A 596 -33.40 60.17 -22.37
CA ALA A 596 -34.61 59.32 -22.26
C ALA A 596 -34.26 57.85 -22.57
N ALA A 597 -33.40 57.65 -23.67
CA ALA A 597 -32.90 56.28 -23.95
C ALA A 597 -31.96 55.79 -22.84
N LYS A 598 -31.13 56.71 -22.29
CA LYS A 598 -30.25 56.36 -21.14
C LYS A 598 -31.09 56.12 -19.88
N LYS A 599 -32.12 56.99 -19.76
CA LYS A 599 -33.00 56.77 -18.59
C LYS A 599 -33.74 55.42 -18.75
N ALA A 600 -34.26 55.05 -19.86
CA ALA A 600 -34.89 53.74 -20.12
C ALA A 600 -33.88 52.60 -19.95
N ALA A 601 -32.59 52.81 -20.40
CA ALA A 601 -31.52 51.81 -20.18
C ALA A 601 -31.16 51.71 -18.69
N GLU A 602 -31.14 52.89 -18.01
CA GLU A 602 -30.83 52.86 -16.56
C GLU A 602 -31.98 52.21 -15.78
N ASP A 603 -33.22 52.50 -16.18
CA ASP A 603 -34.37 51.85 -15.52
C ASP A 603 -34.35 50.35 -15.80
N ALA A 604 -33.96 49.92 -17.03
CA ALA A 604 -33.87 48.49 -17.37
C ALA A 604 -32.70 47.83 -16.63
N LYS A 605 -31.56 48.56 -16.54
CA LYS A 605 -30.40 48.01 -15.78
C LYS A 605 -30.71 47.92 -14.29
N GLN A 606 -31.41 48.94 -13.85
CA GLN A 606 -31.82 48.89 -12.43
C GLN A 606 -32.87 47.77 -12.20
N ALA A 607 -33.80 47.57 -13.06
CA ALA A 607 -34.78 46.45 -12.96
C ALA A 607 -34.06 45.10 -13.09
N ILE A 608 -32.93 44.98 -13.92
CA ILE A 608 -32.11 43.75 -14.02
C ILE A 608 -31.32 43.54 -12.73
N THR A 609 -30.85 44.64 -12.15
CA THR A 609 -30.14 44.54 -10.85
C THR A 609 -31.10 44.10 -9.75
N ASP A 610 -32.40 44.50 -9.87
CA ASP A 610 -33.38 44.18 -8.80
C ASP A 610 -34.03 42.82 -9.06
N ALA A 611 -33.72 42.21 -10.19
CA ALA A 611 -34.33 40.91 -10.53
C ALA A 611 -33.77 39.79 -9.63
N GLN A 612 -34.66 38.98 -9.18
CA GLN A 612 -34.28 38.01 -8.12
C GLN A 612 -34.11 36.61 -8.73
N THR A 613 -34.45 36.57 -10.19
CA THR A 613 -34.24 35.25 -10.86
C THR A 613 -33.72 35.49 -12.27
N GLN A 614 -33.15 34.47 -12.84
CA GLN A 614 -32.60 34.58 -14.21
C GLN A 614 -33.74 34.84 -15.23
N ASP A 615 -34.88 34.24 -15.06
CA ASP A 615 -36.02 34.48 -15.98
C ASP A 615 -36.47 35.94 -15.93
N GLU A 616 -36.39 36.47 -14.75
CA GLU A 616 -36.78 37.90 -14.62
C GLU A 616 -35.74 38.82 -15.27
N VAL A 617 -34.36 38.31 -15.13
CA VAL A 617 -33.29 39.11 -15.78
C VAL A 617 -33.46 39.06 -17.30
N THR A 618 -33.90 37.82 -17.85
CA THR A 618 -34.08 37.71 -19.30
C THR A 618 -35.32 38.51 -19.75
N LYS A 619 -36.40 38.48 -19.08
CA LYS A 619 -37.60 39.29 -19.39
C LYS A 619 -37.30 40.79 -19.34
N GLN A 620 -36.51 41.18 -18.32
CA GLN A 620 -36.23 42.64 -18.18
C GLN A 620 -35.23 43.10 -19.26
N GLU A 621 -34.30 42.10 -19.58
CA GLU A 621 -33.40 42.44 -20.71
C GLU A 621 -34.20 42.63 -22.00
N THR A 622 -35.17 41.75 -22.28
CA THR A 622 -35.99 41.86 -23.51
C THR A 622 -36.88 43.10 -23.48
N GLU A 623 -37.57 43.29 -22.40
CA GLU A 623 -38.44 44.48 -22.27
C GLU A 623 -37.63 45.78 -22.29
N GLY A 624 -36.38 45.68 -21.63
CA GLY A 624 -35.50 46.87 -21.57
C GLY A 624 -34.92 47.20 -22.96
N THR A 625 -34.57 46.14 -23.70
CA THR A 625 -34.01 46.44 -25.03
C THR A 625 -35.13 46.90 -25.97
N LYS A 626 -36.33 46.36 -25.84
CA LYS A 626 -37.49 46.86 -26.61
C LYS A 626 -37.83 48.31 -26.23
N ALA A 627 -37.86 48.67 -24.97
CA ALA A 627 -38.18 50.05 -24.51
C ALA A 627 -37.11 51.04 -24.99
N ILE A 628 -35.77 50.57 -25.02
CA ILE A 628 -34.70 51.45 -25.56
C ILE A 628 -34.87 51.60 -27.07
N GLY A 629 -35.35 50.48 -27.69
CA GLY A 629 -35.54 50.52 -29.16
C GLY A 629 -36.75 51.38 -29.54
N ASP A 630 -37.70 51.50 -28.65
CA ASP A 630 -38.94 52.24 -28.97
C ASP A 630 -38.74 53.74 -28.73
N VAL A 631 -37.59 54.14 -28.21
CA VAL A 631 -37.34 55.59 -28.04
C VAL A 631 -37.11 56.21 -29.43
N ASN A 632 -38.21 56.94 -29.75
CA ASN A 632 -38.26 57.56 -31.10
C ASN A 632 -38.29 59.09 -30.97
N PRO A 633 -37.04 59.62 -31.07
CA PRO A 633 -36.91 61.07 -30.81
C PRO A 633 -37.21 61.90 -32.06
N ILE A 634 -38.13 63.03 -31.73
CA ILE A 634 -38.56 63.90 -32.84
C ILE A 634 -37.83 65.25 -32.72
N GLY A 635 -37.07 65.65 -33.71
CA GLY A 635 -36.13 66.79 -33.61
C GLY A 635 -36.79 68.09 -34.08
N THR A 636 -37.08 69.07 -33.18
CA THR A 636 -37.83 70.31 -33.56
C THR A 636 -37.00 71.55 -33.27
N ASP A 637 -35.91 71.34 -32.42
CA ASP A 637 -35.08 72.45 -31.88
C ASP A 637 -34.01 72.83 -32.92
N MET A 638 -33.61 71.73 -33.74
CA MET A 638 -32.64 71.93 -34.84
C MET A 638 -33.34 72.47 -36.07
N ALA A 639 -34.72 72.39 -36.26
CA ALA A 639 -35.54 72.96 -37.36
C ALA A 639 -35.95 74.40 -37.04
N VAL A 640 -36.21 74.82 -35.71
CA VAL A 640 -36.64 76.17 -35.25
C VAL A 640 -35.40 77.04 -35.00
N ASP A 641 -34.20 76.26 -34.50
CA ASP A 641 -32.92 76.97 -34.31
C ASP A 641 -32.19 77.12 -35.66
N ALA A 642 -32.53 76.05 -36.69
CA ALA A 642 -32.03 76.01 -38.09
C ALA A 642 -32.78 77.03 -38.96
N ILE A 643 -33.97 77.75 -38.66
CA ILE A 643 -34.79 78.72 -39.41
C ILE A 643 -34.62 80.10 -38.79
N ALA A 644 -34.56 80.41 -37.40
CA ALA A 644 -34.38 81.72 -36.69
C ALA A 644 -32.92 82.13 -36.70
N ALA A 645 -31.82 81.04 -36.74
CA ALA A 645 -30.36 81.26 -36.90
C ALA A 645 -29.99 81.43 -38.37
N ALA A 646 -30.97 80.60 -39.41
CA ALA A 646 -30.87 80.81 -40.87
C ALA A 646 -31.39 82.20 -41.26
N ALA A 647 -32.03 83.15 -40.59
CA ALA A 647 -32.72 84.42 -40.88
C ALA A 647 -32.00 85.58 -40.16
N ALA A 648 -31.40 85.55 -39.09
CA ALA A 648 -30.76 86.66 -38.35
C ALA A 648 -29.25 86.67 -38.62
N LYS A 649 -28.49 85.31 -38.79
CA LYS A 649 -27.19 85.05 -39.45
C LYS A 649 -27.24 85.43 -40.94
N ARG A 650 -28.19 85.42 -41.74
CA ARG A 650 -28.27 85.86 -43.17
C ARG A 650 -28.52 87.36 -43.26
N MET A 651 -29.00 88.23 -42.30
CA MET A 651 -29.36 89.65 -42.32
C MET A 651 -28.25 90.49 -41.67
N ALA A 652 -27.39 90.24 -40.99
CA ALA A 652 -26.29 90.91 -40.26
C ALA A 652 -24.95 90.58 -40.92
N GLU A 653 -24.81 89.25 -41.67
CA GLU A 653 -23.74 88.78 -42.60
C GLU A 653 -23.88 89.45 -43.96
N ILE A 654 -24.79 90.18 -44.32
CA ILE A 654 -24.91 90.85 -45.64
C ILE A 654 -24.58 92.34 -45.50
N GLU A 655 -24.70 92.84 -44.43
CA GLU A 655 -24.62 94.31 -44.26
C GLU A 655 -23.22 94.68 -43.73
N ASP A 656 -22.26 94.08 -43.20
CA ASP A 656 -21.00 94.41 -42.52
C ASP A 656 -19.85 93.57 -43.10
N ASP A 657 -20.49 92.79 -44.02
CA ASP A 657 -19.42 91.97 -44.65
C ASP A 657 -18.60 92.80 -45.64
N GLU A 658 -17.19 93.60 -44.80
CA GLU A 658 -16.10 94.30 -45.52
C GLU A 658 -15.24 93.31 -46.29
N THR A 659 -15.52 92.05 -46.54
CA THR A 659 -15.01 90.80 -47.14
C THR A 659 -15.93 90.37 -48.29
N LEU A 660 -17.12 90.70 -48.17
CA LEU A 660 -18.22 90.52 -49.13
C LEU A 660 -18.22 91.68 -50.13
N SER A 661 -18.11 91.72 -51.17
CA SER A 661 -18.22 92.81 -52.15
C SER A 661 -19.50 93.62 -51.94
N GLU A 662 -19.75 95.02 -51.82
CA GLU A 662 -20.86 95.94 -51.46
C GLU A 662 -22.18 95.47 -52.07
N ASP A 663 -22.84 94.69 -52.85
CA ASP A 663 -24.01 94.13 -53.56
C ASP A 663 -24.43 92.81 -52.90
N GLU A 664 -23.75 91.58 -52.21
CA GLU A 664 -23.98 90.45 -51.27
C GLU A 664 -24.32 90.97 -49.86
N LYS A 665 -24.68 92.53 -49.62
CA LYS A 665 -24.98 92.71 -48.18
C LYS A 665 -26.42 93.26 -48.02
N THR A 666 -27.33 94.25 -48.61
CA THR A 666 -28.68 94.83 -48.43
C THR A 666 -29.74 93.88 -48.96
N ALA A 667 -30.01 93.04 -49.83
CA ALA A 667 -30.86 92.00 -50.45
C ALA A 667 -30.79 90.69 -49.66
N ALA A 668 -29.93 90.41 -48.97
CA ALA A 668 -29.77 89.15 -48.20
C ALA A 668 -30.32 89.31 -46.76
N LYS A 669 -30.61 90.41 -46.07
CA LYS A 669 -31.10 90.42 -44.67
C LYS A 669 -32.62 90.56 -44.63
N GLU A 670 -33.76 91.20 -45.29
CA GLU A 670 -35.24 91.28 -45.33
C GLU A 670 -35.84 89.97 -45.84
N GLU A 671 -35.55 89.04 -46.47
CA GLU A 671 -35.89 87.70 -46.98
C GLU A 671 -35.61 86.61 -45.93
N VAL A 672 -34.50 87.02 -45.00
CA VAL A 672 -34.21 86.03 -43.93
C VAL A 672 -35.19 86.24 -42.77
N ALA A 673 -35.81 87.16 -42.26
CA ALA A 673 -36.68 87.35 -41.08
C ALA A 673 -38.09 86.86 -41.41
N GLU A 674 -39.13 86.96 -42.44
CA GLU A 674 -40.44 86.45 -42.91
C GLU A 674 -40.40 84.94 -43.12
N ALA A 675 -39.51 84.26 -43.45
CA ALA A 675 -39.31 82.80 -43.64
C ALA A 675 -39.10 82.10 -42.30
N VAL A 676 -38.36 82.71 -41.23
CA VAL A 676 -38.15 82.07 -39.92
C VAL A 676 -39.44 82.11 -39.11
N ARG A 677 -40.58 82.95 -39.04
CA ARG A 677 -41.84 82.97 -38.28
C ARG A 677 -42.82 81.92 -38.81
N LYS A 678 -43.14 81.49 -39.98
CA LYS A 678 -43.99 80.48 -40.64
C LYS A 678 -43.43 79.07 -40.42
N ALA A 679 -42.16 78.98 -40.25
CA ALA A 679 -41.47 77.70 -39.96
C ALA A 679 -41.57 77.32 -38.49
N GLY A 680 -41.50 78.15 -37.55
CA GLY A 680 -41.64 77.84 -36.12
C GLY A 680 -43.05 77.34 -35.77
N GLU A 681 -44.49 77.61 -36.18
CA GLU A 681 -45.88 77.12 -35.97
C GLU A 681 -46.07 75.76 -36.64
N ALA A 682 -45.48 75.36 -37.71
CA ALA A 682 -45.52 74.07 -38.43
C ALA A 682 -44.63 73.03 -37.76
N ILE A 683 -43.40 73.49 -37.09
CA ILE A 683 -42.51 72.55 -36.36
C ILE A 683 -43.11 72.21 -35.00
N ARG A 684 -43.95 72.93 -34.26
CA ARG A 684 -44.56 72.60 -32.95
C ARG A 684 -45.74 71.64 -33.14
N LYS A 685 -46.66 71.64 -34.11
CA LYS A 685 -47.76 70.73 -34.48
C LYS A 685 -47.22 69.38 -34.96
N ALA A 686 -46.08 69.31 -35.60
CA ALA A 686 -45.39 68.07 -36.05
C ALA A 686 -44.70 67.37 -34.89
N LYS A 687 -44.20 68.04 -33.90
CA LYS A 687 -43.61 67.44 -32.67
C LYS A 687 -44.70 66.83 -31.79
N GLN A 688 -45.94 67.17 -31.62
CA GLN A 688 -47.05 66.62 -30.83
C GLN A 688 -47.69 65.42 -31.56
N ALA A 689 -47.60 65.25 -32.87
CA ALA A 689 -48.09 64.12 -33.69
C ALA A 689 -47.00 63.07 -33.86
N LYS A 690 -45.69 63.16 -33.24
CA LYS A 690 -44.51 62.27 -33.14
C LYS A 690 -44.07 61.80 -34.54
N ASN A 691 -44.08 62.65 -35.55
CA ASN A 691 -43.78 62.33 -36.96
C ASN A 691 -42.67 63.25 -37.49
N GLN A 692 -41.32 62.67 -37.70
CA GLN A 692 -40.05 63.38 -37.97
C GLN A 692 -39.97 63.79 -39.45
N ASP A 693 -40.82 63.20 -40.21
CA ASP A 693 -40.84 63.56 -41.64
C ASP A 693 -41.65 64.85 -41.86
N ASP A 694 -42.61 65.19 -41.04
CA ASP A 694 -43.44 66.42 -41.10
C ASP A 694 -42.71 67.59 -40.43
N VAL A 695 -41.61 67.45 -39.51
CA VAL A 695 -40.70 68.42 -38.87
C VAL A 695 -39.51 68.69 -39.81
N ASP A 696 -39.04 67.59 -40.58
CA ASP A 696 -37.99 67.73 -41.61
C ASP A 696 -38.55 68.46 -42.84
N LYS A 697 -39.97 68.25 -43.10
CA LYS A 697 -40.62 68.95 -44.24
C LYS A 697 -40.93 70.41 -43.88
N ALA A 698 -41.19 70.90 -42.74
CA ALA A 698 -41.51 72.25 -42.22
C ALA A 698 -40.22 73.03 -41.92
N GLN A 699 -38.89 72.33 -41.38
CA GLN A 699 -37.52 72.87 -41.21
C GLN A 699 -36.85 73.06 -42.58
N ALA A 700 -37.13 72.00 -43.59
CA ALA A 700 -36.58 72.04 -44.96
C ALA A 700 -37.29 73.11 -45.79
N ASP A 701 -38.62 73.56 -45.66
CA ASP A 701 -39.43 74.59 -46.35
C ASP A 701 -39.18 75.98 -45.75
N ALA A 702 -38.75 76.20 -44.46
CA ALA A 702 -38.54 77.45 -43.71
C ALA A 702 -37.08 77.88 -43.76
N ILE A 703 -35.86 76.87 -43.57
CA ILE A 703 -34.40 77.12 -43.76
C ILE A 703 -34.13 77.36 -45.24
N SER A 704 -35.16 76.63 -46.22
CA SER A 704 -35.08 76.86 -47.69
C SER A 704 -35.61 78.26 -48.04
N GLU A 705 -36.31 78.97 -47.38
CA GLU A 705 -36.93 80.31 -47.60
C GLU A 705 -36.18 81.38 -46.83
N VAL A 706 -35.11 81.18 -45.64
CA VAL A 706 -34.40 82.18 -44.81
C VAL A 706 -32.91 82.16 -45.18
N ASN A 707 -32.38 80.98 -45.51
CA ASN A 707 -31.09 80.78 -46.21
C ASN A 707 -31.15 81.26 -47.66
N ALA A 708 -32.23 81.34 -48.25
CA ALA A 708 -32.25 81.85 -49.64
C ALA A 708 -32.05 83.36 -49.68
N ILE A 709 -31.46 83.78 -48.14
CA ILE A 709 -31.32 85.26 -48.17
C ILE A 709 -30.01 85.63 -47.47
N ASN A 710 -28.69 85.43 -47.45
CA ASN A 710 -27.42 85.83 -46.83
C ASN A 710 -26.29 85.74 -47.88
N PRO A 711 -25.59 87.03 -47.97
CA PRO A 711 -24.51 87.31 -48.94
C PRO A 711 -23.12 87.28 -48.28
N VAL A 712 -22.06 86.31 -48.52
CA VAL A 712 -20.85 85.95 -47.74
C VAL A 712 -19.63 86.10 -48.66
N GLY A 713 -18.27 86.96 -47.86
CA GLY A 713 -16.96 87.05 -48.55
C GLY A 713 -16.21 85.71 -48.47
N LYS A 714 -16.64 84.67 -48.84
CA LYS A 714 -16.22 83.25 -48.66
C LYS A 714 -14.91 82.99 -49.40
N ASP A 715 -14.55 83.83 -50.10
CA ASP A 715 -13.40 83.54 -50.97
C ASP A 715 -12.08 83.89 -50.25
N LYS A 716 -11.81 84.85 -49.55
CA LYS A 716 -10.62 85.27 -48.78
C LYS A 716 -10.47 84.43 -47.51
N ALA A 717 -11.49 83.86 -46.86
CA ALA A 717 -11.50 83.00 -45.66
C ALA A 717 -11.25 81.53 -46.02
N THR A 718 -11.64 81.08 -47.24
CA THR A 718 -11.28 79.72 -47.71
C THR A 718 -9.79 79.66 -48.05
N LYS A 719 -9.10 80.69 -48.49
CA LYS A 719 -7.65 80.77 -48.76
C LYS A 719 -6.83 80.78 -47.46
N ALA A 720 -7.24 81.46 -46.45
CA ALA A 720 -6.58 81.47 -45.13
C ALA A 720 -6.66 80.09 -44.45
N ILE A 721 -7.75 79.19 -44.62
CA ILE A 721 -7.88 77.81 -44.11
C ILE A 721 -6.97 76.88 -44.90
N GLU A 722 -6.72 77.16 -46.26
CA GLU A 722 -5.82 76.31 -47.07
C GLU A 722 -4.36 76.56 -46.69
N ASP A 723 -4.03 77.84 -46.35
CA ASP A 723 -2.65 78.15 -45.92
C ASP A 723 -2.38 77.60 -44.50
N LYS A 724 -3.23 77.67 -43.64
CA LYS A 724 -3.04 77.13 -42.27
C LYS A 724 -3.01 75.59 -42.30
N LEU A 725 -3.85 74.91 -43.10
CA LEU A 725 -3.77 73.44 -43.26
C LEU A 725 -2.38 73.04 -43.78
N LYS A 726 -1.85 73.80 -44.72
CA LYS A 726 -0.49 73.48 -45.22
C LYS A 726 0.57 73.66 -44.13
N GLU A 727 0.47 74.65 -43.36
CA GLU A 727 1.39 74.85 -42.21
C GLU A 727 1.24 73.71 -41.20
N LYS A 728 0.13 73.32 -40.86
CA LYS A 728 -0.09 72.23 -39.88
C LYS A 728 0.36 70.88 -40.45
N GLU A 729 0.12 70.64 -41.74
CA GLU A 729 0.62 69.37 -42.33
C GLU A 729 2.14 69.30 -42.26
N THR A 730 2.83 70.45 -42.44
CA THR A 730 4.29 70.46 -42.30
C THR A 730 4.70 70.22 -40.84
N GLU A 731 4.01 70.80 -39.84
CA GLU A 731 4.28 70.55 -38.40
C GLU A 731 4.04 69.07 -38.06
N ILE A 732 3.05 68.42 -38.55
CA ILE A 732 2.78 66.99 -38.30
C ILE A 732 3.85 66.13 -38.97
N ASP A 733 4.29 66.56 -40.18
CA ASP A 733 5.34 65.77 -40.88
C ASP A 733 6.66 65.82 -40.11
N ASN A 734 6.89 66.83 -39.31
CA ASN A 734 8.18 66.96 -38.59
C ASN A 734 8.07 66.41 -37.17
N ASN A 735 6.89 65.88 -36.70
CA ASN A 735 6.77 65.30 -35.34
C ASN A 735 7.31 63.87 -35.33
N ASN A 736 8.48 63.70 -34.61
CA ASN A 736 9.23 62.41 -34.64
C ASN A 736 8.60 61.39 -33.68
N LYS A 737 7.55 61.82 -33.03
CA LYS A 737 6.92 60.88 -32.07
C LYS A 737 5.72 60.18 -32.73
N LEU A 738 5.36 60.52 -33.93
CA LEU A 738 4.23 59.90 -34.65
C LEU A 738 4.78 58.94 -35.71
N SER A 739 4.09 57.80 -35.79
CA SER A 739 4.44 56.86 -36.88
C SER A 739 3.90 57.35 -38.22
N PRO A 740 4.41 56.84 -39.36
CA PRO A 740 3.95 57.28 -40.69
C PRO A 740 2.43 57.16 -40.83
N ARG A 741 1.92 56.08 -40.27
CA ARG A 741 0.45 55.91 -40.35
C ARG A 741 -0.28 56.97 -39.51
N GLU A 742 0.24 57.34 -38.35
CA GLU A 742 -0.43 58.32 -37.46
C GLU A 742 -0.25 59.75 -37.99
N LYS A 743 0.79 59.92 -38.76
CA LYS A 743 0.98 61.23 -39.41
C LYS A 743 -0.02 61.40 -40.54
N GLU A 744 -0.25 60.33 -41.18
CA GLU A 744 -1.22 60.40 -42.29
C GLU A 744 -2.65 60.60 -41.78
N ALA A 745 -2.97 59.87 -40.68
CA ALA A 745 -4.29 60.04 -40.07
C ALA A 745 -4.47 61.45 -39.49
N ALA A 746 -3.41 62.02 -38.92
CA ALA A 746 -3.51 63.38 -38.35
C ALA A 746 -3.62 64.42 -39.47
N LYS A 747 -2.95 64.13 -40.67
CA LYS A 747 -3.06 65.05 -41.82
C LYS A 747 -4.47 64.98 -42.42
N LYS A 748 -5.01 63.76 -42.32
CA LYS A 748 -6.38 63.60 -42.83
C LYS A 748 -7.41 64.29 -41.91
N GLN A 749 -7.07 64.12 -40.63
CA GLN A 749 -7.94 64.83 -39.66
C GLN A 749 -7.83 66.35 -39.82
N ALA A 750 -6.58 66.88 -40.01
CA ALA A 750 -6.40 68.33 -40.23
C ALA A 750 -7.05 68.76 -41.55
N GLN A 751 -6.99 67.76 -42.57
CA GLN A 751 -7.61 68.05 -43.88
C GLN A 751 -9.14 68.00 -43.77
N ALA A 752 -9.56 67.01 -42.98
CA ALA A 752 -11.02 66.93 -42.73
C ALA A 752 -11.53 68.17 -41.98
N GLU A 753 -10.66 68.62 -41.02
CA GLU A 753 -11.09 69.84 -40.30
C GLU A 753 -11.04 71.06 -41.22
N ALA A 754 -10.05 71.03 -42.14
CA ALA A 754 -9.99 72.12 -43.14
C ALA A 754 -11.17 72.05 -44.10
N ASP A 755 -11.55 70.76 -44.54
CA ASP A 755 -12.69 70.60 -45.46
C ASP A 755 -14.01 70.96 -44.76
N LYS A 756 -14.04 70.52 -43.42
CA LYS A 756 -15.21 70.90 -42.58
C LYS A 756 -15.29 72.42 -42.40
N ALA A 757 -14.09 73.02 -42.24
CA ALA A 757 -14.08 74.49 -42.02
C ALA A 757 -14.41 75.22 -43.33
N LYS A 758 -13.90 74.54 -44.55
CA LYS A 758 -14.22 75.15 -45.86
C LYS A 758 -15.70 74.98 -46.18
N GLN A 759 -16.21 73.77 -45.91
CA GLN A 759 -17.64 73.49 -46.09
C GLN A 759 -18.51 74.29 -45.12
N ALA A 760 -17.97 74.40 -43.85
CA ALA A 760 -18.68 75.25 -42.85
C ALA A 760 -18.62 76.73 -43.26
N ILE A 761 -17.42 77.17 -43.91
CA ILE A 761 -17.32 78.55 -44.42
C ILE A 761 -18.27 78.71 -45.62
N THR A 762 -18.36 77.61 -46.57
CA THR A 762 -19.24 77.59 -47.73
C THR A 762 -20.72 77.56 -47.29
N ASP A 763 -21.07 76.85 -46.30
CA ASP A 763 -22.43 76.70 -45.73
C ASP A 763 -22.77 77.87 -44.79
N ALA A 764 -21.50 78.38 -44.59
CA ALA A 764 -21.66 79.56 -43.71
C ALA A 764 -22.54 80.63 -44.37
N GLN A 765 -23.51 80.70 -44.08
CA GLN A 765 -24.68 81.45 -44.60
C GLN A 765 -24.63 82.91 -44.14
N THR A 766 -23.29 83.11 -43.15
CA THR A 766 -23.12 84.49 -42.67
C THR A 766 -21.63 84.83 -42.62
N GLN A 767 -20.99 86.17 -42.87
CA GLN A 767 -19.61 86.68 -42.95
C GLN A 767 -18.87 86.53 -41.61
N ASP A 768 -19.18 86.48 -40.54
CA ASP A 768 -18.66 86.23 -39.18
C ASP A 768 -18.53 84.73 -38.92
N GLU A 769 -19.62 83.88 -39.72
CA GLU A 769 -19.45 82.40 -39.73
C GLU A 769 -18.28 81.98 -40.62
N VAL A 770 -18.13 83.00 -41.40
CA VAL A 770 -17.01 82.76 -42.33
C VAL A 770 -15.69 83.14 -41.66
N THR A 771 -15.53 84.35 -40.90
CA THR A 771 -14.32 84.81 -40.17
C THR A 771 -14.11 83.98 -38.90
N LYS A 772 -15.18 83.46 -38.21
CA LYS A 772 -15.15 82.54 -37.04
C LYS A 772 -14.80 81.13 -37.49
N GLN A 773 -15.50 80.83 -38.69
CA GLN A 773 -15.17 79.47 -39.18
C GLN A 773 -13.75 79.43 -39.74
N GLU A 774 -13.30 80.62 -40.27
CA GLU A 774 -11.88 80.77 -40.65
C GLU A 774 -10.97 80.71 -39.42
N THR A 775 -11.25 81.49 -38.32
CA THR A 775 -10.45 81.51 -37.07
C THR A 775 -10.61 80.18 -36.32
N GLU A 776 -11.92 79.61 -36.28
CA GLU A 776 -12.16 78.29 -35.62
C GLU A 776 -11.59 77.16 -36.48
N GLY A 777 -11.74 77.52 -37.85
CA GLY A 777 -11.17 76.50 -38.77
C GLY A 777 -9.64 76.48 -38.73
N THR A 778 -8.98 77.69 -38.69
CA THR A 778 -7.50 77.74 -38.57
C THR A 778 -7.05 77.31 -37.16
N LYS A 779 -7.76 77.59 -36.05
CA LYS A 779 -7.49 77.09 -34.68
C LYS A 779 -7.79 75.59 -34.59
N ALA A 780 -8.97 75.18 -35.23
CA ALA A 780 -9.31 73.73 -35.19
C ALA A 780 -8.26 72.93 -35.96
N ILE A 781 -7.75 73.50 -37.05
CA ILE A 781 -6.67 72.83 -37.79
C ILE A 781 -5.37 72.91 -36.98
N GLY A 782 -5.02 74.08 -36.35
CA GLY A 782 -3.83 74.25 -35.48
C GLY A 782 -3.93 73.43 -34.19
N ASP A 783 -5.11 72.95 -33.69
CA ASP A 783 -5.31 72.20 -32.43
C ASP A 783 -5.24 70.70 -32.70
N VAL A 784 -5.15 70.51 -34.00
CA VAL A 784 -4.92 69.08 -34.25
C VAL A 784 -3.54 68.68 -33.72
N ASN A 785 -3.63 68.06 -32.61
CA ASN A 785 -2.41 67.64 -31.86
C ASN A 785 -2.41 66.12 -31.71
N PRO A 786 -1.81 65.54 -32.71
CA PRO A 786 -1.83 64.08 -32.71
C PRO A 786 -0.89 63.48 -31.66
N ILE A 787 -1.50 62.36 -30.96
CA ILE A 787 -0.69 61.66 -29.94
C ILE A 787 -0.12 60.38 -30.56
N GLY A 788 1.17 60.23 -30.46
CA GLY A 788 1.84 59.04 -31.05
C GLY A 788 1.79 57.83 -30.11
N THR A 789 1.20 56.69 -30.43
CA THR A 789 1.09 55.51 -29.53
C THR A 789 1.72 54.28 -30.22
N ASP A 790 1.83 54.39 -31.53
CA ASP A 790 2.27 53.20 -32.28
C ASP A 790 3.73 52.86 -31.97
N MET A 791 4.57 53.80 -31.85
CA MET A 791 6.01 53.55 -31.54
C MET A 791 6.17 53.05 -30.10
N ALA A 792 5.35 53.52 -29.09
CA ALA A 792 5.38 53.01 -27.70
C ALA A 792 4.84 51.57 -27.63
N VAL A 793 3.85 51.25 -28.41
CA VAL A 793 3.31 49.87 -28.43
C VAL A 793 4.33 48.93 -29.09
N ASP A 794 4.97 49.44 -30.17
CA ASP A 794 5.98 48.60 -30.83
C ASP A 794 7.19 48.37 -29.93
N ALA A 795 7.64 49.41 -29.24
CA ALA A 795 8.81 49.26 -28.32
C ALA A 795 8.47 48.32 -27.16
N ILE A 796 7.23 48.25 -26.62
CA ILE A 796 6.81 47.36 -25.51
C ILE A 796 6.66 45.93 -26.04
N ALA A 797 6.13 45.92 -27.31
CA ALA A 797 5.97 44.59 -27.91
C ALA A 797 7.35 43.96 -28.21
N ALA A 798 8.27 44.78 -28.73
CA ALA A 798 9.63 44.28 -28.97
C ALA A 798 10.32 43.88 -27.66
N ALA A 799 10.24 44.61 -26.57
CA ALA A 799 10.84 44.25 -25.26
C ALA A 799 10.17 43.00 -24.68
N ALA A 800 8.83 42.86 -24.84
CA ALA A 800 8.12 41.65 -24.35
C ALA A 800 8.56 40.42 -25.13
N ALA A 801 8.71 40.66 -26.44
CA ALA A 801 9.17 39.52 -27.25
C ALA A 801 10.58 39.10 -26.86
N ARG A 802 11.45 40.01 -26.65
CA ARG A 802 12.81 39.67 -26.19
C ARG A 802 12.79 38.97 -24.82
N ARG A 803 12.03 39.46 -23.93
CA ARG A 803 11.99 38.83 -22.60
C ARG A 803 11.36 37.44 -22.67
N MET A 804 10.34 37.28 -23.42
CA MET A 804 9.72 35.95 -23.57
C MET A 804 10.69 34.98 -24.24
N ALA A 805 11.50 35.49 -25.20
CA ALA A 805 12.53 34.62 -25.81
C ALA A 805 13.61 34.24 -24.78
N GLU A 806 14.04 35.23 -23.91
CA GLU A 806 15.01 34.89 -22.83
C GLU A 806 14.45 33.86 -21.86
N ILE A 807 13.15 33.90 -21.53
CA ILE A 807 12.51 32.93 -20.61
C ILE A 807 12.43 31.56 -21.30
N GLU A 808 12.20 31.63 -22.62
CA GLU A 808 12.08 30.36 -23.37
C GLU A 808 13.45 29.67 -23.48
N ASP A 809 14.46 30.46 -23.51
CA ASP A 809 15.81 29.86 -23.68
C ASP A 809 16.42 29.50 -22.32
N ASP A 810 15.78 29.78 -21.20
CA ASP A 810 16.35 29.45 -19.89
C ASP A 810 16.07 27.98 -19.55
N GLU A 811 17.16 27.17 -19.57
CA GLU A 811 17.04 25.69 -19.43
C GLU A 811 16.88 25.30 -17.96
N THR A 812 17.06 26.38 -17.08
CA THR A 812 16.91 26.06 -15.64
C THR A 812 15.42 26.06 -15.26
N LEU A 813 14.51 26.44 -16.10
CA LEU A 813 13.08 26.55 -15.78
C LEU A 813 12.32 25.39 -16.40
N SER A 814 11.30 24.88 -15.64
CA SER A 814 10.40 23.87 -16.23
C SER A 814 9.44 24.51 -17.24
N GLU A 815 8.81 23.66 -18.07
CA GLU A 815 7.90 24.20 -19.10
C GLU A 815 6.73 24.95 -18.45
N ASP A 816 6.22 24.49 -17.33
CA ASP A 816 5.12 25.17 -16.61
C ASP A 816 5.58 26.53 -16.04
N GLU A 817 6.81 26.61 -15.59
CA GLU A 817 7.33 27.88 -15.02
C GLU A 817 7.64 28.88 -16.13
N LYS A 818 7.96 28.34 -17.32
CA LYS A 818 8.15 29.22 -18.48
C LYS A 818 6.81 29.81 -18.94
N THR A 819 5.83 29.00 -18.83
CA THR A 819 4.50 29.47 -19.26
C THR A 819 3.96 30.52 -18.28
N ALA A 820 4.10 30.26 -16.98
CA ALA A 820 3.63 31.22 -15.96
C ALA A 820 4.38 32.55 -16.07
N ALA A 821 5.71 32.53 -16.30
CA ALA A 821 6.52 33.78 -16.40
C ALA A 821 6.16 34.53 -17.69
N LYS A 822 5.81 33.84 -18.81
CA LYS A 822 5.41 34.52 -20.07
C LYS A 822 4.02 35.15 -19.93
N GLU A 823 3.25 34.50 -19.05
CA GLU A 823 1.91 35.12 -18.81
C GLU A 823 2.04 36.42 -18.00
N GLU A 824 2.96 36.46 -17.10
CA GLU A 824 3.19 37.71 -16.32
C GLU A 824 3.71 38.82 -17.24
N VAL A 825 4.57 38.38 -18.25
CA VAL A 825 5.06 39.38 -19.23
C VAL A 825 3.87 39.85 -20.10
N ALA A 826 2.95 38.94 -20.42
CA ALA A 826 1.79 39.32 -21.24
C ALA A 826 0.83 40.23 -20.46
N GLU A 827 0.74 39.92 -19.19
CA GLU A 827 -0.13 40.78 -18.37
C GLU A 827 0.43 42.20 -18.25
N ALA A 828 1.74 42.30 -18.05
CA ALA A 828 2.37 43.65 -17.99
C ALA A 828 2.15 44.41 -19.32
N VAL A 829 2.07 43.69 -20.49
CA VAL A 829 1.86 44.34 -21.79
C VAL A 829 0.40 44.79 -21.91
N ARG A 830 -0.48 43.96 -21.34
CA ARG A 830 -1.90 44.35 -21.40
C ARG A 830 -2.16 45.61 -20.55
N LYS A 831 -1.56 45.64 -19.36
CA LYS A 831 -1.75 46.83 -18.49
C LYS A 831 -1.17 48.08 -19.16
N ALA A 832 -0.07 47.87 -19.86
CA ALA A 832 0.56 49.02 -20.55
C ALA A 832 -0.33 49.48 -21.72
N GLY A 833 -0.91 48.46 -22.45
CA GLY A 833 -1.83 48.83 -23.56
C GLY A 833 -3.02 49.65 -23.06
N GLU A 834 -3.59 49.29 -21.86
CA GLU A 834 -4.73 50.07 -21.30
C GLU A 834 -4.28 51.47 -20.87
N ALA A 835 -3.09 51.56 -20.24
CA ALA A 835 -2.59 52.88 -19.79
C ALA A 835 -2.30 53.79 -21.00
N ILE A 836 -1.80 53.15 -22.14
CA ILE A 836 -1.48 53.96 -23.34
C ILE A 836 -2.79 54.40 -24.01
N ARG A 837 -3.84 53.50 -23.98
CA ARG A 837 -5.15 53.90 -24.55
C ARG A 837 -5.78 55.03 -23.73
N LYS A 838 -5.64 54.89 -22.42
CA LYS A 838 -6.17 55.97 -21.55
C LYS A 838 -5.42 57.29 -21.80
N ALA A 839 -4.10 57.18 -21.99
CA ALA A 839 -3.28 58.40 -22.23
C ALA A 839 -3.64 59.02 -23.59
N LYS A 840 -3.94 58.15 -24.61
CA LYS A 840 -4.36 58.65 -25.94
C LYS A 840 -5.71 59.36 -25.86
N GLN A 841 -6.62 58.87 -25.04
CA GLN A 841 -7.94 59.52 -24.86
C GLN A 841 -7.80 60.85 -24.11
N ALA A 842 -6.74 60.90 -23.24
CA ALA A 842 -6.55 62.14 -22.46
C ALA A 842 -5.72 63.15 -23.26
N LYS A 843 -5.30 62.79 -24.58
CA LYS A 843 -4.52 63.62 -25.52
C LYS A 843 -3.25 64.15 -24.86
N ASN A 844 -2.55 63.29 -24.08
CA ASN A 844 -1.33 63.70 -23.34
C ASN A 844 -0.17 62.76 -23.71
N GLN A 845 0.77 63.39 -24.47
CA GLN A 845 1.89 62.58 -25.00
C GLN A 845 2.87 62.22 -23.88
N ASP A 846 2.96 62.87 -22.80
CA ASP A 846 3.86 62.55 -21.66
C ASP A 846 3.35 61.33 -20.88
N ASP A 847 2.10 61.17 -20.82
CA ASP A 847 1.52 60.00 -20.13
C ASP A 847 1.75 58.73 -20.95
N VAL A 848 1.74 58.94 -22.31
CA VAL A 848 2.08 57.76 -23.16
C VAL A 848 3.56 57.40 -22.97
N ASP A 849 4.38 58.44 -22.88
CA ASP A 849 5.82 58.17 -22.65
C ASP A 849 6.05 57.54 -21.26
N LYS A 850 5.30 57.94 -20.22
CA LYS A 850 5.44 57.37 -18.86
C LYS A 850 4.88 55.94 -18.82
N ALA A 851 3.81 55.69 -19.56
CA ALA A 851 3.24 54.33 -19.61
C ALA A 851 4.21 53.38 -20.33
N GLN A 852 4.85 53.91 -21.38
CA GLN A 852 5.89 53.09 -22.04
C GLN A 852 7.06 52.81 -21.09
N GLU A 853 7.56 53.76 -20.32
CA GLU A 853 8.67 53.55 -19.37
C GLU A 853 8.26 52.60 -18.24
N ASP A 854 7.11 52.71 -17.70
CA ASP A 854 6.65 51.83 -16.61
C ASP A 854 6.48 50.39 -17.12
N ALA A 855 5.99 50.33 -18.40
CA ALA A 855 5.78 48.98 -18.97
C ALA A 855 7.13 48.31 -19.26
N LEU A 856 8.07 49.08 -19.74
CA LEU A 856 9.39 48.48 -20.02
C LEU A 856 10.09 48.06 -18.72
N SER A 857 9.88 48.74 -17.60
CA SER A 857 10.46 48.35 -16.29
C SER A 857 9.74 47.10 -15.74
N GLU A 858 8.50 47.01 -15.91
CA GLU A 858 7.74 45.87 -15.36
C GLU A 858 8.00 44.60 -16.18
N VAL A 859 8.09 44.79 -17.55
CA VAL A 859 8.37 43.62 -18.42
C VAL A 859 9.80 43.13 -18.17
N THR A 860 10.77 43.94 -17.88
CA THR A 860 12.16 43.50 -17.64
C THR A 860 12.32 42.98 -16.21
N ALA A 861 11.45 43.19 -15.28
CA ALA A 861 11.57 42.80 -13.87
C ALA A 861 10.98 41.40 -13.65
N VAL A 862 10.38 40.78 -14.65
CA VAL A 862 9.83 39.42 -14.47
C VAL A 862 10.99 38.40 -14.49
N LYS A 863 11.28 37.84 -13.25
CA LYS A 863 12.30 36.80 -13.09
C LYS A 863 11.67 35.54 -12.50
N PRO A 864 11.65 34.44 -13.22
CA PRO A 864 11.01 33.21 -12.73
C PRO A 864 11.93 32.43 -11.78
N VAL A 865 11.31 31.69 -10.75
CA VAL A 865 12.06 30.94 -9.73
C VAL A 865 11.92 29.43 -10.03
N ALA A 866 13.01 28.67 -10.48
CA ALA A 866 13.13 27.29 -10.99
C ALA A 866 12.90 26.27 -9.88
N LYS A 867 11.82 26.21 -9.19
CA LYS A 867 11.61 25.31 -8.02
C LYS A 867 11.15 23.93 -8.48
N ASP A 868 10.40 23.85 -9.56
CA ASP A 868 9.87 22.54 -10.02
C ASP A 868 11.00 21.69 -10.61
N LYS A 869 11.84 22.26 -11.40
CA LYS A 869 12.99 21.49 -11.93
C LYS A 869 13.92 21.04 -10.79
N ALA A 870 14.24 21.93 -9.77
CA ALA A 870 15.09 21.53 -8.62
C ALA A 870 14.47 20.36 -7.85
N LYS A 871 13.13 20.31 -7.80
CA LYS A 871 12.49 19.18 -7.08
C LYS A 871 12.57 17.90 -7.93
N ALA A 872 12.47 18.10 -9.25
CA ALA A 872 12.63 16.92 -10.11
C ALA A 872 14.04 16.34 -10.01
N ASP A 873 15.06 17.18 -10.03
CA ASP A 873 16.45 16.72 -9.87
C ASP A 873 16.65 15.99 -8.53
N LEU A 874 15.97 16.43 -7.42
CA LEU A 874 16.08 15.73 -6.12
C LEU A 874 15.43 14.35 -6.19
N GLU A 875 14.35 14.33 -7.01
CA GLU A 875 13.72 12.99 -7.17
C GLU A 875 14.64 12.05 -7.95
N LYS A 876 15.26 12.57 -8.98
CA LYS A 876 16.22 11.72 -9.72
C LYS A 876 17.37 11.27 -8.81
N ALA A 877 17.97 12.18 -8.03
CA ALA A 877 19.06 11.80 -7.10
C ALA A 877 18.58 10.75 -6.07
N ALA A 878 17.30 10.91 -5.55
CA ALA A 878 16.78 9.94 -4.58
C ALA A 878 16.62 8.56 -5.22
N GLN A 879 16.16 8.60 -6.50
CA GLN A 879 15.99 7.30 -7.19
C GLN A 879 17.35 6.64 -7.43
N ALA A 880 18.33 7.44 -7.86
CA ALA A 880 19.68 6.88 -8.04
C ALA A 880 20.24 6.31 -6.73
N GLU A 881 20.03 7.02 -5.67
CA GLU A 881 20.57 6.51 -4.38
C GLU A 881 19.82 5.25 -3.92
N LYS A 882 18.51 5.19 -4.14
CA LYS A 882 17.76 3.96 -3.79
C LYS A 882 18.26 2.79 -4.65
N ALA A 883 18.58 3.07 -5.88
CA ALA A 883 19.14 2.00 -6.72
C ALA A 883 20.50 1.55 -6.20
N ALA A 884 21.37 2.50 -5.76
CA ALA A 884 22.68 2.11 -5.18
C ALA A 884 22.48 1.28 -3.91
N ILE A 885 21.46 1.58 -3.06
CA ILE A 885 21.20 0.82 -1.82
C ILE A 885 20.70 -0.58 -2.18
N ALA A 886 19.89 -0.63 -3.22
CA ALA A 886 19.37 -1.95 -3.64
C ALA A 886 20.50 -2.83 -4.18
N ALA A 887 21.48 -2.20 -4.73
CA ALA A 887 22.58 -2.98 -5.33
C ALA A 887 23.63 -3.34 -4.28
N ASP A 888 23.55 -2.77 -3.09
CA ASP A 888 24.58 -3.04 -2.05
C ASP A 888 24.33 -4.42 -1.42
N LYS A 889 25.15 -5.33 -1.66
CA LYS A 889 24.97 -6.74 -1.27
C LYS A 889 25.39 -6.96 0.19
N SER A 890 25.94 -5.90 0.73
CA SER A 890 26.38 -6.05 2.14
C SER A 890 25.25 -5.71 3.11
N LEU A 891 24.12 -5.27 2.59
CA LEU A 891 23.00 -4.90 3.48
C LEU A 891 21.96 -6.03 3.48
N THR A 892 21.34 -6.17 4.66
CA THR A 892 20.20 -7.11 4.72
C THR A 892 18.92 -6.43 4.22
N ALA A 893 17.92 -7.21 4.05
CA ALA A 893 16.65 -6.64 3.55
C ALA A 893 16.10 -5.59 4.53
N ALA A 894 16.30 -5.82 5.78
CA ALA A 894 15.82 -4.86 6.80
C ALA A 894 16.64 -3.57 6.76
N GLN A 895 17.96 -3.60 6.61
CA GLN A 895 18.82 -2.40 6.56
C GLN A 895 18.56 -1.61 5.27
N ARG A 896 18.23 -2.33 4.17
CA ARG A 896 17.92 -1.63 2.91
C ARG A 896 16.61 -0.84 3.04
N ALA A 897 15.65 -1.45 3.68
CA ALA A 897 14.36 -0.75 3.85
C ALA A 897 14.52 0.51 4.72
N GLU A 898 15.33 0.34 5.78
CA GLU A 898 15.55 1.52 6.65
C GLU A 898 16.28 2.65 5.90
N LYS A 899 17.27 2.35 5.08
CA LYS A 899 18.04 3.40 4.37
C LYS A 899 17.20 4.00 3.23
N GLU A 900 16.31 3.19 2.61
CA GLU A 900 15.43 3.77 1.57
C GLU A 900 14.44 4.77 2.18
N GLN A 901 14.01 4.40 3.36
CA GLN A 901 13.14 5.38 4.06
C GLN A 901 13.90 6.66 4.41
N ALA A 902 15.12 6.54 4.82
CA ALA A 902 15.92 7.75 5.17
C ALA A 902 16.16 8.61 3.92
N VAL A 903 16.27 7.97 2.69
CA VAL A 903 16.45 8.76 1.44
C VAL A 903 15.19 9.59 1.17
N GLU A 904 14.04 8.95 1.48
CA GLU A 904 12.79 9.70 1.23
C GLU A 904 12.63 10.87 2.20
N GLU A 905 13.04 10.60 3.40
CA GLU A 905 12.95 11.70 4.39
C GLU A 905 13.90 12.84 4.02
N ALA A 906 15.16 12.50 3.56
CA ALA A 906 16.12 13.55 3.15
C ALA A 906 15.60 14.32 1.92
N ARG A 907 14.89 13.59 1.00
CA ARG A 907 14.33 14.29 -0.17
C ARG A 907 13.23 15.27 0.24
N LYS A 908 12.31 14.81 1.12
CA LYS A 908 11.20 15.70 1.56
C LYS A 908 11.75 16.95 2.28
N ALA A 909 12.76 16.68 3.11
CA ALA A 909 13.35 17.85 3.82
C ALA A 909 13.98 18.82 2.81
N ALA A 910 14.68 18.27 1.81
CA ALA A 910 15.32 19.17 0.80
C ALA A 910 14.25 19.90 -0.02
N GLU A 911 13.08 19.15 -0.34
CA GLU A 911 12.00 19.81 -1.09
C GLU A 911 11.38 20.95 -0.27
N ALA A 912 11.27 20.72 0.99
CA ALA A 912 10.73 21.81 1.84
C ALA A 912 11.64 23.05 1.79
N LYS A 913 12.97 22.82 1.77
CA LYS A 913 13.89 23.98 1.69
C LYS A 913 13.79 24.67 0.32
N ILE A 914 13.50 23.81 -0.72
CA ILE A 914 13.33 24.41 -2.06
C ILE A 914 12.02 25.21 -2.10
N ASP A 915 10.96 24.78 -1.44
CA ASP A 915 9.67 25.51 -1.40
C ASP A 915 9.82 26.85 -0.69
N SER A 916 10.76 26.90 0.30
CA SER A 916 10.91 28.15 1.09
C SER A 916 11.91 29.10 0.43
N ALA A 917 12.48 28.65 -0.68
CA ALA A 917 13.54 29.49 -1.29
C ALA A 917 12.91 30.70 -2.01
N GLU A 918 13.46 31.87 -1.83
CA GLU A 918 12.81 33.13 -2.22
C GLU A 918 13.27 33.56 -3.62
N ASP A 919 14.44 32.90 -3.96
CA ASP A 919 14.89 33.31 -5.31
C ASP A 919 15.69 32.16 -5.93
N ALA A 920 16.09 32.33 -7.14
CA ALA A 920 16.68 31.24 -7.96
C ALA A 920 18.02 30.79 -7.37
N ASP A 921 18.79 31.68 -6.80
CA ASP A 921 20.07 31.30 -6.18
C ASP A 921 19.84 30.42 -4.94
N LYS A 922 18.84 30.75 -4.17
CA LYS A 922 18.58 29.95 -2.93
C LYS A 922 18.01 28.58 -3.31
N VAL A 923 17.21 28.58 -4.45
CA VAL A 923 16.71 27.27 -4.91
C VAL A 923 17.89 26.39 -5.34
N ALA A 924 18.90 26.95 -6.02
CA ALA A 924 20.08 26.18 -6.45
C ALA A 924 20.89 25.70 -5.24
N GLU A 925 21.05 26.52 -4.22
CA GLU A 925 21.79 26.09 -3.00
C GLU A 925 21.05 24.96 -2.27
N ALA A 926 19.70 25.14 -2.20
CA ALA A 926 18.91 24.10 -1.50
C ALA A 926 18.97 22.78 -2.28
N LYS A 927 18.93 22.92 -3.59
CA LYS A 927 19.02 21.67 -4.40
C LYS A 927 20.37 20.98 -4.17
N THR A 928 21.43 21.73 -4.28
CA THR A 928 22.77 21.13 -4.07
C THR A 928 22.88 20.51 -2.68
N ALA A 929 22.51 21.17 -1.69
CA ALA A 929 22.57 20.61 -0.31
C ALA A 929 21.68 19.37 -0.20
N GLY A 930 20.49 19.49 -0.85
CA GLY A 930 19.57 18.33 -0.80
C GLY A 930 20.17 17.10 -1.48
N VAL A 931 20.78 17.32 -2.66
CA VAL A 931 21.38 16.17 -3.36
C VAL A 931 22.50 15.59 -2.50
N THR A 932 23.26 16.39 -1.89
CA THR A 932 24.35 15.88 -1.02
C THR A 932 23.78 15.10 0.16
N ALA A 933 22.76 15.58 0.73
CA ALA A 933 22.15 14.88 1.89
C ALA A 933 21.58 13.52 1.47
N ILE A 934 20.94 13.51 0.24
CA ILE A 934 20.35 12.23 -0.24
C ILE A 934 21.48 11.24 -0.53
N GLU A 935 22.57 11.71 -1.14
CA GLU A 935 23.70 10.80 -1.46
C GLU A 935 24.43 10.36 -0.19
N GLY A 936 24.26 11.10 0.84
CA GLY A 936 24.99 10.79 2.10
C GLY A 936 24.22 9.77 2.94
N VAL A 937 23.05 9.29 2.50
CA VAL A 937 22.23 8.37 3.34
C VAL A 937 22.87 6.98 3.32
N HIS A 938 23.54 6.62 2.24
CA HIS A 938 24.08 5.25 2.17
C HIS A 938 25.58 5.31 1.86
N THR A 939 26.38 4.58 2.72
CA THR A 939 27.77 4.26 2.36
C THR A 939 27.91 2.76 2.10
N ASN A 940 28.60 2.40 0.98
CA ASN A 940 28.69 0.96 0.62
C ASN A 940 29.32 0.15 1.75
N GLY A 941 28.49 -0.88 2.17
CA GLY A 941 29.02 -1.82 3.21
C GLY A 941 30.03 -2.81 2.59
N ASP A 942 30.69 -3.59 3.57
CA ASP A 942 31.75 -4.53 3.14
C ASP A 942 31.30 -5.97 3.42
N LEU A 943 30.81 -6.60 2.36
CA LEU A 943 30.27 -7.98 2.48
C LEU A 943 31.36 -8.94 2.98
N GLU A 944 32.65 -8.62 2.70
CA GLU A 944 33.74 -9.52 3.15
C GLU A 944 33.93 -9.42 4.67
N ALA A 945 33.77 -8.24 5.15
CA ALA A 945 33.87 -8.09 6.62
C ALA A 945 32.74 -8.85 7.32
N LEU A 946 31.54 -8.89 6.72
CA LEU A 946 30.41 -9.64 7.30
C LEU A 946 30.67 -11.15 7.26
N LYS A 947 31.25 -11.60 6.13
CA LYS A 947 31.56 -13.04 6.05
C LYS A 947 32.61 -13.43 7.10
N LYS A 948 33.53 -12.52 7.35
CA LYS A 948 34.57 -12.83 8.36
C LYS A 948 33.95 -12.91 9.76
N ALA A 949 33.05 -12.01 10.04
CA ALA A 949 32.40 -12.04 11.37
C ALA A 949 31.57 -13.31 11.53
N ALA A 950 30.81 -13.71 10.46
CA ALA A 950 29.98 -14.93 10.55
C ALA A 950 30.86 -16.17 10.76
N LYS A 951 32.00 -16.20 10.10
CA LYS A 951 32.90 -17.35 10.31
C LYS A 951 33.44 -17.38 11.74
N ALA A 952 33.66 -16.21 12.28
CA ALA A 952 34.11 -16.18 13.70
C ALA A 952 33.02 -16.75 14.63
N ASP A 953 31.79 -16.40 14.32
CA ASP A 953 30.69 -16.93 15.15
C ASP A 953 30.60 -18.46 15.02
N LEU A 954 30.85 -19.03 13.83
CA LEU A 954 30.83 -20.49 13.66
C LEU A 954 31.96 -21.16 14.46
N GLU A 955 33.09 -20.42 14.48
CA GLU A 955 34.19 -20.96 15.29
C GLU A 955 33.83 -21.01 16.78
N LYS A 956 33.17 -19.98 17.18
CA LYS A 956 32.76 -19.98 18.60
C LYS A 956 31.73 -21.10 18.87
N ALA A 957 30.82 -21.30 18.01
CA ALA A 957 29.82 -22.38 18.20
C ALA A 957 30.50 -23.75 18.17
N ALA A 958 31.43 -23.93 17.23
CA ALA A 958 32.16 -25.22 17.18
C ALA A 958 32.91 -25.48 18.49
N GLN A 959 33.53 -24.44 19.02
CA GLN A 959 34.27 -24.62 20.29
C GLN A 959 33.31 -24.98 21.44
N ALA A 960 32.20 -24.33 21.44
CA ALA A 960 31.22 -24.63 22.50
C ALA A 960 30.73 -26.08 22.38
N GLU A 961 30.52 -26.52 21.21
CA GLU A 961 30.02 -27.91 21.06
C GLU A 961 31.10 -28.93 21.40
N LYS A 962 32.33 -28.66 20.94
CA LYS A 962 33.44 -29.56 21.34
C LYS A 962 33.57 -29.62 22.87
N ALA A 963 33.36 -28.53 23.52
CA ALA A 963 33.41 -28.55 25.01
C ALA A 963 32.27 -29.41 25.57
N ALA A 964 31.08 -29.33 24.98
CA ALA A 964 29.95 -30.15 25.47
C ALA A 964 30.24 -31.64 25.24
N ILE A 965 30.85 -31.99 24.10
CA ILE A 965 31.21 -33.40 23.80
C ILE A 965 32.24 -33.90 24.81
N ALA A 966 33.20 -33.01 25.08
CA ALA A 966 34.24 -33.43 26.04
C ALA A 966 33.64 -33.67 27.43
N ALA A 967 32.56 -33.03 27.70
CA ALA A 967 31.96 -33.15 29.06
C ALA A 967 30.99 -34.34 29.10
N ASP A 968 30.73 -35.02 28.04
CA ASP A 968 29.75 -36.13 28.02
C ASP A 968 30.40 -37.44 28.50
N LYS A 969 30.03 -37.93 29.62
CA LYS A 969 30.70 -39.07 30.30
C LYS A 969 30.17 -40.39 29.75
N SER A 970 29.22 -40.31 28.96
CA SER A 970 28.66 -41.56 28.40
C SER A 970 29.42 -41.98 27.15
N LEU A 971 30.32 -41.15 26.69
CA LEU A 971 31.08 -41.52 25.48
C LEU A 971 32.43 -42.14 25.87
N THR A 972 32.96 -42.93 24.89
CA THR A 972 34.34 -43.41 25.05
C THR A 972 35.32 -42.45 24.36
N ALA A 973 36.59 -42.68 24.56
CA ALA A 973 37.59 -41.77 23.96
C ALA A 973 37.51 -41.82 22.43
N ALA A 974 37.23 -42.99 21.91
CA ALA A 974 37.16 -43.13 20.44
C ALA A 974 35.90 -42.42 19.89
N GLN A 975 34.74 -42.51 20.57
CA GLN A 975 33.50 -41.83 20.13
C GLN A 975 33.62 -40.31 20.24
N ARG A 976 34.31 -39.89 21.23
CA ARG A 976 34.53 -38.43 21.38
C ARG A 976 35.39 -37.88 20.25
N ALA A 977 36.43 -38.58 19.93
CA ALA A 977 37.31 -38.11 18.83
C ALA A 977 36.54 -38.08 17.50
N GLU A 978 35.65 -39.06 17.33
CA GLU A 978 34.87 -39.09 16.08
C GLU A 978 33.90 -37.90 16.02
N LYS A 979 33.27 -37.60 17.08
CA LYS A 979 32.28 -36.50 17.09
C LYS A 979 32.97 -35.13 17.00
N GLU A 980 34.12 -35.00 17.63
CA GLU A 980 34.86 -33.71 17.50
C GLU A 980 35.27 -33.48 16.05
N GLN A 981 35.67 -34.56 15.41
CA GLN A 981 36.01 -34.43 13.97
C GLN A 981 34.77 -34.06 13.15
N ALA A 982 33.63 -34.62 13.48
CA ALA A 982 32.38 -34.28 12.76
C ALA A 982 32.00 -32.80 12.98
N VAL A 983 32.30 -32.24 14.18
CA VAL A 983 32.01 -30.81 14.42
C VAL A 983 32.90 -29.95 13.51
N GLU A 984 34.18 -30.40 13.37
CA GLU A 984 35.07 -29.59 12.52
C GLU A 984 34.65 -29.67 11.05
N GLU A 985 34.19 -30.81 10.67
CA GLU A 985 33.73 -30.95 9.27
C GLU A 985 32.46 -30.12 9.02
N ALA A 986 31.54 -30.15 10.00
CA ALA A 986 30.32 -29.32 9.87
C ALA A 986 30.67 -27.82 9.83
N ARG A 987 31.67 -27.40 10.63
CA ARG A 987 32.08 -25.99 10.60
C ARG A 987 32.66 -25.62 9.23
N LYS A 988 33.56 -26.51 8.69
CA LYS A 988 34.18 -26.20 7.39
C LYS A 988 33.12 -26.14 6.29
N ALA A 989 32.17 -27.04 6.36
CA ALA A 989 31.09 -27.01 5.36
C ALA A 989 30.27 -25.71 5.46
N ALA A 990 30.00 -25.30 6.69
CA ALA A 990 29.24 -24.04 6.86
C ALA A 990 30.05 -22.83 6.40
N GLU A 991 31.40 -22.87 6.68
CA GLU A 991 32.24 -21.74 6.21
C GLU A 991 32.26 -21.68 4.68
N ALA A 992 32.28 -22.82 4.07
CA ALA A 992 32.25 -22.82 2.58
C ALA A 992 30.95 -22.19 2.06
N LYS A 993 29.84 -22.51 2.79
CA LYS A 993 28.56 -21.89 2.36
C LYS A 993 28.57 -20.37 2.59
N ILE A 994 29.25 -19.94 3.66
CA ILE A 994 29.35 -18.48 3.90
C ILE A 994 30.25 -17.84 2.83
N ASP A 995 31.33 -18.56 2.41
CA ASP A 995 32.22 -18.01 1.36
C ASP A 995 31.47 -17.87 0.03
N SER A 996 30.44 -18.76 -0.15
CA SER A 996 29.72 -18.75 -1.44
C SER A 996 28.51 -17.81 -1.38
N ALA A 997 28.29 -17.25 -0.22
CA ALA A 997 27.10 -16.38 -0.08
C ALA A 997 27.30 -15.06 -0.84
N GLU A 998 26.33 -14.78 -1.62
CA GLU A 998 26.49 -13.64 -2.56
C GLU A 998 26.02 -12.33 -1.93
N ASP A 999 25.32 -12.45 -0.81
CA ASP A 999 24.88 -11.19 -0.18
C ASP A 999 24.65 -11.40 1.31
N ALA A 1000 24.36 -10.37 2.04
CA ALA A 1000 24.35 -10.35 3.52
C ALA A 1000 23.25 -11.28 4.05
N ASP A 1001 22.11 -11.39 3.34
CA ASP A 1001 21.02 -12.30 3.81
C ASP A 1001 21.46 -13.77 3.72
N LYS A 1002 22.16 -14.08 2.63
CA LYS A 1002 22.61 -15.49 2.48
C LYS A 1002 23.71 -15.82 3.47
N VAL A 1003 24.56 -14.75 3.75
CA VAL A 1003 25.57 -14.99 4.81
C VAL A 1003 24.87 -15.29 6.14
N ALA A 1004 23.78 -14.51 6.45
CA ALA A 1004 23.06 -14.71 7.74
C ALA A 1004 22.40 -16.09 7.75
N GLU A 1005 21.82 -16.53 6.65
CA GLU A 1005 21.17 -17.84 6.59
C GLU A 1005 22.20 -18.98 6.73
N ALA A 1006 23.33 -18.83 5.97
CA ALA A 1006 24.38 -19.86 6.07
C ALA A 1006 24.94 -19.96 7.50
N LYS A 1007 25.11 -18.76 8.09
CA LYS A 1007 25.59 -18.79 9.48
C LYS A 1007 24.62 -19.53 10.41
N THR A 1008 23.33 -19.15 10.32
CA THR A 1008 22.32 -19.78 11.20
C THR A 1008 22.26 -21.29 10.93
N ALA A 1009 22.22 -21.69 9.69
CA ALA A 1009 22.19 -23.14 9.35
C ALA A 1009 23.46 -23.84 9.86
N GLY A 1010 24.61 -23.12 9.61
CA GLY A 1010 25.90 -23.71 10.09
C GLY A 1010 25.91 -23.93 11.61
N VAL A 1011 25.41 -22.90 12.38
CA VAL A 1011 25.41 -23.06 13.85
C VAL A 1011 24.48 -24.22 14.24
N THR A 1012 23.40 -24.34 13.60
CA THR A 1012 22.47 -25.44 13.92
C THR A 1012 23.11 -26.79 13.59
N ALA A 1013 23.75 -26.88 12.45
CA ALA A 1013 24.42 -28.15 12.08
C ALA A 1013 25.51 -28.51 13.08
N ILE A 1014 26.32 -27.50 13.50
CA ILE A 1014 27.40 -27.78 14.49
C ILE A 1014 26.79 -28.23 15.82
N GLU A 1015 25.66 -27.62 16.26
CA GLU A 1015 25.06 -27.99 17.57
C GLU A 1015 24.34 -29.34 17.46
N GLY A 1016 24.07 -29.72 16.26
CA GLY A 1016 23.33 -31.00 16.05
C GLY A 1016 24.29 -32.19 16.01
N VAL A 1017 25.61 -32.04 16.03
CA VAL A 1017 26.56 -33.16 15.90
C VAL A 1017 26.52 -34.04 17.15
N HIS A 1018 26.24 -33.53 18.32
CA HIS A 1018 26.32 -34.35 19.55
C HIS A 1018 24.99 -34.28 20.30
N THR A 1019 24.44 -35.42 20.70
CA THR A 1019 23.35 -35.51 21.69
C THR A 1019 23.86 -36.18 22.96
N ASN A 1020 23.57 -35.54 24.15
CA ASN A 1020 24.14 -36.07 25.40
C ASN A 1020 23.64 -37.50 25.68
N GLY A 1021 24.65 -38.43 25.80
CA GLY A 1021 24.29 -39.82 26.14
C GLY A 1021 23.91 -39.97 27.62
N ASP A 1022 23.20 -41.10 27.87
CA ASP A 1022 22.71 -41.35 29.24
C ASP A 1022 23.54 -42.46 29.90
N LEU A 1023 24.55 -42.00 30.64
CA LEU A 1023 25.46 -42.95 31.30
C LEU A 1023 24.68 -43.92 32.21
N GLU A 1024 23.54 -43.51 32.73
CA GLU A 1024 22.77 -44.41 33.63
C GLU A 1024 22.09 -45.53 32.84
N ALA A 1025 21.63 -45.18 31.68
CA ALA A 1025 21.05 -46.23 30.83
C ALA A 1025 22.10 -47.28 30.46
N LEU A 1026 23.33 -46.85 30.27
CA LEU A 1026 24.40 -47.81 29.93
C LEU A 1026 24.77 -48.67 31.14
N LYS A 1027 24.74 -48.08 32.32
CA LYS A 1027 24.98 -48.90 33.53
C LYS A 1027 23.88 -49.95 33.70
N LYS A 1028 22.69 -49.60 33.36
CA LYS A 1028 21.57 -50.56 33.49
C LYS A 1028 21.76 -51.73 32.51
N ALA A 1029 22.16 -51.34 31.30
CA ALA A 1029 22.37 -52.41 30.30
C ALA A 1029 23.50 -53.34 30.74
N ALA A 1030 24.64 -52.78 31.29
CA ALA A 1030 25.76 -53.61 31.78
C ALA A 1030 25.32 -54.54 32.91
N LYS A 1031 24.44 -54.04 33.75
CA LYS A 1031 23.95 -54.90 34.86
C LYS A 1031 23.07 -56.02 34.31
N ALA A 1032 22.31 -55.69 33.34
CA ALA A 1032 21.45 -56.74 32.75
C ALA A 1032 22.30 -57.85 32.13
N ASP A 1033 23.31 -57.40 31.35
CA ASP A 1033 24.21 -58.42 30.77
C ASP A 1033 24.87 -59.28 31.86
N LEU A 1034 25.30 -58.65 32.92
CA LEU A 1034 25.91 -59.39 34.04
C LEU A 1034 24.91 -60.38 34.66
N ALA A 1035 23.65 -59.92 34.74
CA ALA A 1035 22.61 -60.81 35.31
C ALA A 1035 22.42 -62.05 34.42
N LYS A 1036 22.46 -61.79 33.14
CA LYS A 1036 22.31 -62.94 32.24
C LYS A 1036 23.49 -63.91 32.40
N LYS A 1037 24.69 -63.39 32.44
CA LYS A 1037 25.86 -64.28 32.60
C LYS A 1037 25.82 -65.02 33.94
N LEU A 1038 25.39 -64.30 34.95
CA LEU A 1038 25.25 -64.98 36.26
C LEU A 1038 24.25 -66.12 36.17
N ALA A 1039 23.09 -65.88 35.47
CA ALA A 1039 22.06 -66.95 35.34
C ALA A 1039 22.66 -68.15 34.60
N ASP A 1040 23.39 -67.89 33.52
CA ASP A 1040 24.03 -69.00 32.79
C ASP A 1040 25.00 -69.78 33.70
N LYS A 1041 25.75 -69.01 34.47
CA LYS A 1041 26.74 -69.71 35.33
C LYS A 1041 26.02 -70.52 36.42
N LEU A 1042 25.02 -69.99 37.00
CA LEU A 1042 24.29 -70.75 38.04
C LEU A 1042 23.73 -72.04 37.45
N ALA A 1043 23.17 -71.95 36.22
CA ALA A 1043 22.66 -73.17 35.56
C ALA A 1043 23.80 -74.18 35.35
N ALA A 1044 24.97 -73.65 34.87
CA ALA A 1044 26.13 -74.56 34.67
C ALA A 1044 26.55 -75.22 35.99
N ILE A 1045 26.54 -74.49 37.09
CA ILE A 1045 26.92 -75.06 38.40
C ILE A 1045 25.91 -76.14 38.81
N ASP A 1046 24.65 -75.99 38.46
CA ASP A 1046 23.59 -76.96 38.83
C ASP A 1046 23.81 -78.28 38.07
N ASN A 1047 24.42 -78.11 36.91
CA ASN A 1047 24.56 -79.33 36.08
C ASN A 1047 25.95 -79.95 36.24
N THR A 1048 26.68 -79.53 37.24
CA THR A 1048 28.03 -80.11 37.41
C THR A 1048 27.93 -81.51 38.04
N PRO A 1049 28.48 -82.57 37.29
CA PRO A 1049 28.41 -83.97 37.77
C PRO A 1049 29.39 -84.23 38.92
N ASN A 1050 28.86 -85.02 40.02
CA ASN A 1050 29.79 -85.53 41.04
C ASN A 1050 30.04 -84.50 42.15
N ALA A 1051 29.15 -83.23 42.20
CA ALA A 1051 29.14 -82.29 43.35
C ALA A 1051 27.84 -82.44 44.13
N THR A 1052 27.93 -82.29 45.45
CA THR A 1052 26.70 -82.41 46.29
C THR A 1052 25.91 -81.10 46.28
N LYS A 1053 24.68 -81.25 46.71
CA LYS A 1053 23.83 -80.04 46.77
C LYS A 1053 24.48 -78.94 47.62
N GLU A 1054 25.12 -79.29 48.68
CA GLU A 1054 25.77 -78.28 49.57
C GLU A 1054 26.96 -77.61 48.87
N GLU A 1055 27.69 -78.28 48.03
CA GLU A 1055 28.87 -77.74 47.32
C GLU A 1055 28.42 -76.89 46.12
N LYS A 1056 27.35 -77.22 45.56
CA LYS A 1056 26.79 -76.39 44.48
C LYS A 1056 26.17 -75.11 45.03
N ASP A 1057 25.53 -75.25 46.21
CA ASP A 1057 24.95 -74.02 46.82
C ASP A 1057 26.05 -73.04 47.22
N ALA A 1058 27.18 -73.56 47.73
CA ALA A 1058 28.30 -72.66 48.12
C ALA A 1058 28.89 -71.98 46.88
N ALA A 1059 29.04 -72.69 45.75
CA ALA A 1059 29.55 -72.07 44.51
C ALA A 1059 28.55 -71.07 43.94
N LYS A 1060 27.22 -71.34 44.07
CA LYS A 1060 26.19 -70.36 43.62
C LYS A 1060 26.25 -69.09 44.47
N ASP A 1061 26.52 -69.27 45.78
CA ASP A 1061 26.64 -68.07 46.63
C ASP A 1061 27.87 -67.24 46.25
N ARG A 1062 28.97 -67.94 45.96
CA ARG A 1062 30.18 -67.19 45.56
C ARG A 1062 29.97 -66.49 44.22
N ALA A 1063 29.22 -67.17 43.31
CA ALA A 1063 28.94 -66.52 42.00
C ALA A 1063 28.02 -65.31 42.20
N LYS A 1064 27.02 -65.40 43.10
CA LYS A 1064 26.14 -64.24 43.37
C LYS A 1064 26.92 -63.10 44.05
N GLN A 1065 27.87 -63.49 44.92
CA GLN A 1065 28.70 -62.45 45.58
C GLN A 1065 29.59 -61.74 44.55
N ALA A 1066 30.19 -62.48 43.67
CA ALA A 1066 31.02 -61.85 42.61
C ALA A 1066 30.17 -60.93 41.73
N ALA A 1067 28.92 -61.34 41.46
CA ALA A 1067 28.03 -60.45 40.67
C ALA A 1067 27.67 -59.19 41.44
N ASN A 1068 27.42 -59.27 42.71
CA ASN A 1068 27.09 -58.07 43.50
C ASN A 1068 28.28 -57.09 43.57
N GLN A 1069 29.45 -57.62 43.68
CA GLN A 1069 30.63 -56.73 43.70
C GLN A 1069 30.79 -56.02 42.35
N ALA A 1070 30.52 -56.76 41.32
CA ALA A 1070 30.61 -56.13 39.98
C ALA A 1070 29.51 -55.06 39.80
N ILE A 1071 28.33 -55.33 40.33
CA ILE A 1071 27.26 -54.32 40.23
C ILE A 1071 27.64 -53.07 41.03
N GLN A 1072 28.26 -53.20 42.17
CA GLN A 1072 28.70 -52.01 42.94
C GLN A 1072 29.76 -51.22 42.16
N ALA A 1073 30.64 -52.00 41.53
CA ALA A 1073 31.69 -51.31 40.76
C ALA A 1073 31.08 -50.59 39.54
N ILE A 1074 30.02 -51.19 38.94
CA ILE A 1074 29.34 -50.53 37.80
C ILE A 1074 28.58 -49.31 38.30
N ASN A 1075 27.98 -49.36 39.46
CA ASN A 1075 27.27 -48.18 40.01
C ASN A 1075 28.24 -47.06 40.36
N ALA A 1076 29.47 -47.40 40.74
CA ALA A 1076 30.45 -46.38 41.17
C ALA A 1076 31.18 -45.78 39.96
N ALA A 1077 30.99 -46.38 38.82
CA ALA A 1077 31.73 -45.87 37.65
C ALA A 1077 31.21 -44.48 37.24
N SER A 1078 32.15 -43.60 37.05
CA SER A 1078 31.77 -42.18 36.80
C SER A 1078 31.75 -41.89 35.30
N ASP A 1079 32.13 -42.93 34.45
CA ASP A 1079 32.07 -42.71 32.98
C ASP A 1079 31.95 -44.07 32.28
N GLN A 1080 31.77 -44.02 30.99
CA GLN A 1080 31.46 -45.25 30.23
C GLN A 1080 32.66 -46.20 30.22
N ALA A 1081 33.85 -45.69 30.16
CA ALA A 1081 35.01 -46.60 30.25
C ALA A 1081 35.04 -47.36 31.57
N GLY A 1082 34.68 -46.63 32.63
CA GLY A 1082 34.62 -47.31 33.96
C GLY A 1082 33.52 -48.38 34.01
N VAL A 1083 32.34 -48.13 33.37
CA VAL A 1083 31.25 -49.13 33.35
C VAL A 1083 31.71 -50.37 32.55
N ASP A 1084 32.39 -50.12 31.38
CA ASP A 1084 32.84 -51.26 30.56
C ASP A 1084 33.87 -52.11 31.32
N LYS A 1085 34.82 -51.41 31.95
CA LYS A 1085 35.85 -52.16 32.71
C LYS A 1085 35.21 -52.98 33.85
N ALA A 1086 34.28 -52.42 34.65
CA ALA A 1086 33.63 -53.12 35.78
C ALA A 1086 32.82 -54.32 35.27
N GLN A 1087 32.16 -54.10 34.19
CA GLN A 1087 31.37 -55.22 33.61
C GLN A 1087 32.29 -56.37 33.18
N ALA A 1088 33.32 -56.05 32.39
CA ALA A 1088 34.25 -57.10 31.92
C ALA A 1088 34.89 -57.86 33.09
N GLU A 1089 35.36 -57.11 34.08
CA GLU A 1089 35.98 -57.79 35.25
C GLU A 1089 34.95 -58.62 36.01
N GLY A 1090 33.70 -58.10 36.13
CA GLY A 1090 32.64 -58.85 36.84
C GLY A 1090 32.30 -60.16 36.11
N ILE A 1091 32.14 -60.07 34.80
CA ILE A 1091 31.82 -61.30 34.04
C ILE A 1091 32.94 -62.32 34.19
N ALA A 1092 34.19 -61.87 34.13
CA ALA A 1092 35.33 -62.80 34.32
C ALA A 1092 35.29 -63.44 35.71
N ALA A 1093 34.98 -62.66 36.76
CA ALA A 1093 34.95 -63.21 38.15
C ALA A 1093 33.82 -64.24 38.28
N ILE A 1094 32.61 -63.99 37.70
CA ILE A 1094 31.47 -64.94 37.77
C ILE A 1094 31.85 -66.22 37.02
N ALA A 1095 32.48 -66.04 35.86
CA ALA A 1095 32.86 -67.23 35.05
C ALA A 1095 33.86 -68.11 35.80
N ALA A 1096 34.70 -67.63 36.66
CA ALA A 1096 35.76 -68.40 37.34
C ALA A 1096 35.20 -69.20 38.50
N VAL A 1097 33.88 -69.14 38.83
CA VAL A 1097 33.34 -69.85 40.01
C VAL A 1097 32.91 -71.26 39.59
N ASN A 1098 33.47 -72.29 40.31
CA ASN A 1098 33.08 -73.70 40.06
C ASN A 1098 32.93 -74.45 41.39
N PRO A 1099 31.97 -75.65 41.47
CA PRO A 1099 31.86 -76.42 42.73
C PRO A 1099 33.13 -77.24 43.02
N VAL A 1100 33.50 -77.35 44.26
CA VAL A 1100 34.63 -78.22 44.63
C VAL A 1100 34.08 -79.55 45.14
N ALA A 1101 34.20 -80.64 44.40
CA ALA A 1101 33.53 -81.93 44.66
C ALA A 1101 34.30 -82.75 45.70
N LYS A 1102 34.14 -82.53 46.92
CA LYS A 1102 34.96 -83.17 48.00
C LYS A 1102 34.28 -84.44 48.49
N ASP A 1103 33.01 -84.59 48.46
CA ASP A 1103 32.27 -85.75 49.02
C ASP A 1103 32.47 -86.98 48.12
N LYS A 1104 32.40 -86.80 46.86
CA LYS A 1104 32.66 -87.93 45.94
C LYS A 1104 34.11 -88.42 46.05
N ALA A 1105 35.05 -87.50 46.19
CA ALA A 1105 36.47 -87.89 46.40
C ALA A 1105 36.64 -88.68 47.71
N LYS A 1106 35.89 -88.25 48.67
CA LYS A 1106 35.99 -89.00 49.95
C LYS A 1106 35.35 -90.39 49.82
N GLU A 1107 34.27 -90.49 49.00
CA GLU A 1107 33.65 -91.81 48.77
C GLU A 1107 34.59 -92.74 48.02
N ALA A 1108 35.24 -92.27 47.03
CA ALA A 1108 36.19 -93.09 46.26
C ALA A 1108 37.32 -93.62 47.15
N VAL A 1109 37.81 -92.80 48.07
CA VAL A 1109 38.88 -93.26 49.00
C VAL A 1109 38.30 -94.31 49.97
N ALA A 1110 37.06 -94.04 50.38
CA ALA A 1110 36.42 -95.01 51.30
C ALA A 1110 36.19 -96.36 50.58
N ALA A 1111 35.69 -96.29 49.32
CA ALA A 1111 35.49 -97.54 48.54
C ALA A 1111 36.81 -98.29 48.36
N LYS A 1112 37.80 -97.57 48.05
CA LYS A 1112 39.11 -98.25 47.90
C LYS A 1112 39.57 -98.88 49.23
N LEU A 1113 39.39 -98.12 50.31
CA LEU A 1113 39.73 -98.71 51.62
C LEU A 1113 38.95 -100.02 51.84
N LYS A 1114 37.68 -99.98 51.48
CA LYS A 1114 36.87 -101.21 51.65
C LYS A 1114 37.43 -102.34 50.79
N GLU A 1115 37.73 -102.11 49.55
CA GLU A 1115 38.34 -103.11 48.67
C GLU A 1115 39.64 -103.67 49.26
N LYS A 1116 40.41 -102.76 49.73
CA LYS A 1116 41.69 -103.23 50.29
C LYS A 1116 41.47 -104.06 51.57
N GLU A 1117 40.59 -103.67 52.43
CA GLU A 1117 40.31 -104.48 53.63
C GLU A 1117 39.82 -105.88 53.25
N ALA A 1118 38.96 -105.98 52.21
CA ALA A 1118 38.49 -107.31 51.75
C ALA A 1118 39.66 -108.15 51.25
N GLU A 1119 40.61 -107.55 50.43
CA GLU A 1119 41.82 -108.27 49.98
C GLU A 1119 42.64 -108.79 51.16
N ILE A 1120 42.78 -107.95 52.14
CA ILE A 1120 43.58 -108.35 53.32
C ILE A 1120 42.88 -109.50 54.06
N ASP A 1121 41.59 -109.49 54.17
CA ASP A 1121 40.81 -110.55 54.87
C ASP A 1121 40.92 -111.88 54.11
N ALA A 1122 40.95 -111.81 52.76
CA ALA A 1122 40.99 -113.01 51.92
C ALA A 1122 42.40 -113.61 51.88
N ASN A 1123 43.37 -112.90 52.43
CA ASN A 1123 44.76 -113.40 52.38
C ASN A 1123 45.03 -114.45 53.47
N ALA A 1124 45.15 -115.82 53.08
CA ALA A 1124 45.19 -117.00 53.99
C ALA A 1124 46.58 -117.13 54.64
N ASN A 1125 47.58 -116.27 54.13
CA ASN A 1125 48.98 -116.32 54.64
C ASN A 1125 49.18 -115.38 55.83
N LEU A 1126 48.15 -114.61 56.27
CA LEU A 1126 48.27 -113.64 57.39
C LEU A 1126 47.47 -114.16 58.58
N SER A 1127 48.03 -114.00 59.90
CA SER A 1127 47.26 -114.31 61.14
C SER A 1127 46.20 -113.23 61.41
N ASP A 1128 45.21 -113.59 62.30
CA ASP A 1128 44.12 -112.63 62.63
C ASP A 1128 44.69 -111.31 63.17
N ALA A 1129 45.81 -111.30 63.93
CA ALA A 1129 46.42 -110.07 64.48
C ALA A 1129 47.13 -109.27 63.37
N GLU A 1130 47.70 -109.90 62.32
CA GLU A 1130 48.39 -109.22 61.20
C GLU A 1130 47.38 -108.67 60.19
N LYS A 1131 46.26 -109.27 60.12
CA LYS A 1131 45.17 -108.71 59.30
C LYS A 1131 44.57 -107.47 59.96
N ALA A 1132 44.41 -107.52 61.29
CA ALA A 1132 43.86 -106.33 61.99
C ALA A 1132 44.83 -105.15 61.90
N ALA A 1133 46.16 -105.33 61.98
CA ALA A 1133 47.15 -104.23 61.91
C ALA A 1133 47.21 -103.66 60.48
N ALA A 1134 47.14 -104.51 59.45
CA ALA A 1134 47.17 -104.02 58.05
C ALA A 1134 45.88 -103.27 57.71
N LYS A 1135 44.74 -103.67 58.28
CA LYS A 1135 43.47 -102.91 58.07
C LYS A 1135 43.52 -101.55 58.78
N GLU A 1136 44.24 -101.57 59.92
CA GLU A 1136 44.35 -100.28 60.63
C GLU A 1136 45.26 -99.31 59.85
N GLN A 1137 46.32 -99.82 59.25
CA GLN A 1137 47.23 -98.97 58.45
C GLN A 1137 46.51 -98.47 57.19
N ALA A 1138 45.72 -99.33 56.57
CA ALA A 1138 44.92 -98.90 55.40
C ALA A 1138 43.87 -97.86 55.80
N LYS A 1139 43.29 -98.07 56.99
CA LYS A 1139 42.32 -97.05 57.48
C LYS A 1139 43.03 -95.73 57.79
N ALA A 1140 44.21 -95.76 58.38
CA ALA A 1140 44.94 -94.51 58.68
C ALA A 1140 45.29 -93.77 57.40
N ALA A 1141 45.70 -94.53 56.38
CA ALA A 1141 46.03 -93.89 55.10
C ALA A 1141 44.77 -93.28 54.46
N ALA A 1142 43.64 -93.96 54.55
CA ALA A 1142 42.38 -93.38 54.04
C ALA A 1142 41.95 -92.15 54.84
N ASP A 1143 42.10 -92.16 56.15
CA ASP A 1143 41.74 -90.97 56.96
C ASP A 1143 42.61 -89.76 56.61
N LYS A 1144 43.86 -90.03 56.40
CA LYS A 1144 44.76 -88.91 56.01
C LYS A 1144 44.35 -88.34 54.66
N ALA A 1145 43.99 -89.20 53.80
CA ALA A 1145 43.54 -88.71 52.48
C ALA A 1145 42.22 -87.93 52.61
N ILE A 1146 41.32 -88.36 53.39
CA ILE A 1146 40.06 -87.63 53.60
C ILE A 1146 40.34 -86.27 54.25
N GLN A 1147 41.26 -86.16 55.17
CA GLN A 1147 41.63 -84.85 55.75
C GLN A 1147 42.23 -83.91 54.69
N ALA A 1148 43.08 -84.57 53.84
CA ALA A 1148 43.68 -83.74 52.76
C ALA A 1148 42.60 -83.27 51.78
N ILE A 1149 41.60 -84.12 51.57
CA ILE A 1149 40.49 -83.73 50.68
C ILE A 1149 39.64 -82.65 51.36
N ASP A 1150 39.38 -82.72 52.63
CA ASP A 1150 38.63 -81.67 53.36
C ASP A 1150 39.39 -80.34 53.37
N ALA A 1151 40.74 -80.38 53.32
CA ALA A 1151 41.54 -79.14 53.43
C ALA A 1151 41.76 -78.53 52.04
N ALA A 1152 41.40 -79.27 51.05
CA ALA A 1152 41.70 -78.76 49.69
C ALA A 1152 40.80 -77.54 49.37
N SER A 1153 41.37 -76.52 48.88
CA SER A 1153 40.66 -75.24 48.68
C SER A 1153 40.16 -75.12 47.24
N ASP A 1154 40.56 -76.15 46.33
CA ASP A 1154 40.02 -76.14 44.95
C ASP A 1154 39.95 -77.58 44.43
N GLN A 1155 39.43 -77.67 43.27
CA GLN A 1155 39.13 -79.02 42.73
C GLN A 1155 40.42 -79.77 42.39
N ALA A 1156 41.33 -79.03 41.93
CA ALA A 1156 42.63 -79.69 41.65
C ALA A 1156 43.23 -80.28 42.93
N GLY A 1157 43.12 -79.54 43.96
CA GLY A 1157 43.61 -80.06 45.27
C GLY A 1157 42.82 -81.30 45.73
N VAL A 1158 41.50 -81.32 45.50
CA VAL A 1158 40.65 -82.47 45.88
C VAL A 1158 41.02 -83.68 45.00
N ASP A 1159 41.27 -83.43 43.70
CA ASP A 1159 41.63 -84.55 42.80
C ASP A 1159 42.98 -85.17 43.18
N LYS A 1160 43.90 -84.32 43.48
CA LYS A 1160 45.23 -84.80 43.89
C LYS A 1160 45.15 -85.59 45.22
N ALA A 1161 44.40 -85.03 46.15
CA ALA A 1161 44.30 -85.71 47.47
C ALA A 1161 43.58 -87.07 47.32
N GLN A 1162 42.61 -87.10 46.48
CA GLN A 1162 41.91 -88.38 46.20
C GLN A 1162 42.87 -89.39 45.58
N ALA A 1163 43.57 -89.03 44.50
CA ALA A 1163 44.51 -89.94 43.81
C ALA A 1163 45.62 -90.43 44.76
N ASP A 1164 46.16 -89.48 45.47
CA ASP A 1164 47.23 -89.87 46.42
C ASP A 1164 46.69 -90.82 47.50
N GLY A 1165 45.54 -90.44 47.91
CA GLY A 1165 44.92 -91.27 48.97
C GLY A 1165 44.67 -92.70 48.48
N ILE A 1166 44.06 -92.82 47.29
CA ILE A 1166 43.80 -94.16 46.74
C ILE A 1166 45.12 -94.92 46.59
N ALA A 1167 46.11 -94.28 46.07
CA ALA A 1167 47.43 -94.94 45.91
C ALA A 1167 48.00 -95.38 47.27
N ALA A 1168 47.90 -94.49 48.24
CA ALA A 1168 48.47 -94.81 49.59
C ALA A 1168 47.72 -96.00 50.21
N VAL A 1169 46.35 -96.07 50.11
CA VAL A 1169 45.58 -97.21 50.65
C VAL A 1169 45.95 -98.48 49.87
N ALA A 1170 46.18 -98.36 48.54
CA ALA A 1170 46.55 -99.54 47.72
C ALA A 1170 47.95 -100.05 48.11
N ALA A 1171 48.82 -99.24 48.53
CA ALA A 1171 50.23 -99.58 48.80
C ALA A 1171 50.38 -100.27 50.16
N VAL A 1172 49.25 -100.44 50.91
CA VAL A 1172 49.37 -101.16 52.20
C VAL A 1172 49.54 -102.66 51.92
N ASN A 1173 50.77 -103.24 52.21
CA ASN A 1173 51.10 -104.67 51.98
C ASN A 1173 51.35 -105.37 53.32
N PRO A 1174 50.50 -106.41 53.64
CA PRO A 1174 50.65 -107.08 54.94
C PRO A 1174 51.86 -108.04 54.94
N VAL A 1175 52.81 -107.99 55.93
CA VAL A 1175 53.97 -108.90 56.03
C VAL A 1175 53.62 -110.05 56.98
N ALA A 1176 53.69 -111.44 56.39
CA ALA A 1176 53.40 -112.66 57.18
C ALA A 1176 54.59 -113.03 58.07
N LYS A 1177 54.62 -112.62 59.27
CA LYS A 1177 55.79 -112.87 60.16
C LYS A 1177 55.55 -114.13 61.01
N ASP A 1178 54.32 -114.91 60.90
CA ASP A 1178 54.02 -116.01 61.86
C ASP A 1178 53.91 -117.34 61.11
N LYS A 1179 53.92 -117.48 59.63
CA LYS A 1179 53.84 -118.74 58.85
C LYS A 1179 55.19 -119.02 58.19
N ALA A 1180 56.41 -118.40 58.58
CA ALA A 1180 57.81 -118.66 58.17
C ALA A 1180 58.58 -119.29 59.33
N LYS A 1181 57.90 -120.16 60.26
CA LYS A 1181 58.73 -120.99 61.18
C LYS A 1181 58.19 -122.43 61.18
N GLU A 1182 58.02 -123.09 59.99
CA GLU A 1182 58.07 -124.57 60.06
C GLU A 1182 58.23 -125.13 58.64
N ALA A 1183 59.47 -125.15 58.12
CA ALA A 1183 60.08 -126.37 57.54
C ALA A 1183 61.40 -126.01 56.85
N ALA A 1184 62.56 -126.07 57.61
CA ALA A 1184 63.99 -126.45 57.58
C ALA A 1184 64.36 -127.18 56.28
N LEU A 1185 65.36 -126.65 55.41
CA LEU A 1185 66.56 -126.86 54.58
C LEU A 1185 67.01 -128.32 54.58
N PRO A 1186 67.98 -128.75 53.44
CA PRO A 1186 69.23 -128.45 52.73
C PRO A 1186 69.30 -129.13 51.37
N ASN A 1187 70.03 -128.40 50.36
CA ASN A 1187 71.32 -128.56 49.66
C ASN A 1187 71.11 -129.26 48.32
N THR A 1188 71.84 -128.72 47.09
CA THR A 1188 73.05 -128.88 46.25
C THR A 1188 72.71 -128.47 44.81
N GLY A 1189 73.42 -127.38 44.27
CA GLY A 1189 74.55 -127.10 43.36
C GLY A 1189 74.21 -127.50 41.91
N SER A 1190 74.36 -126.48 40.96
CA SER A 1190 75.41 -126.18 39.96
C SER A 1190 74.74 -125.63 38.70
N ARG A 1191 75.35 -124.42 38.26
CA ARG A 1191 76.41 -124.05 37.29
C ARG A 1191 75.86 -123.04 36.29
N SER A 1192 76.64 -121.88 36.22
CA SER A 1192 77.84 -121.27 35.63
C SER A 1192 77.44 -120.32 34.49
N ASP A 1193 78.00 -119.07 34.58
CA ASP A 1193 79.20 -118.40 34.04
C ASP A 1193 78.79 -117.19 33.21
N SER A 1194 79.56 -116.03 33.47
CA SER A 1194 80.81 -115.30 33.16
C SER A 1194 80.55 -114.24 32.08
N THR A 1195 80.96 -112.98 32.45
CA THR A 1195 82.12 -112.26 31.87
C THR A 1195 81.81 -110.75 31.83
N THR A 1196 82.70 -109.93 32.60
CA THR A 1196 83.97 -109.21 32.37
C THR A 1196 83.66 -107.77 31.91
N ALA A 1197 84.17 -106.78 32.67
CA ALA A 1197 85.45 -106.04 32.74
C ALA A 1197 85.26 -104.62 32.19
N ALA A 1198 85.72 -103.62 32.95
CA ALA A 1198 87.04 -102.95 33.03
C ALA A 1198 86.90 -101.47 32.61
N LEU A 1199 87.44 -100.53 33.45
CA LEU A 1199 88.72 -99.80 33.53
C LEU A 1199 88.46 -98.30 33.41
N GLY A 1200 88.87 -97.44 34.40
CA GLY A 1200 90.07 -96.58 34.62
C GLY A 1200 89.88 -95.21 33.95
N LEU A 1201 90.12 -94.04 34.64
CA LEU A 1201 91.25 -93.09 34.67
C LEU A 1201 90.71 -91.65 34.52
N LEU A 1202 90.96 -90.65 35.45
CA LEU A 1202 91.88 -89.53 35.75
C LEU A 1202 91.62 -88.37 34.78
N SER A 1203 91.43 -87.07 35.30
CA SER A 1203 92.00 -85.72 35.47
C SER A 1203 91.49 -84.78 34.37
N ILE A 1204 91.09 -83.43 34.70
CA ILE A 1204 91.52 -82.02 34.58
C ILE A 1204 90.86 -81.43 33.33
N PHE A 1205 90.16 -80.16 33.41
CA PHE A 1205 90.28 -78.76 32.95
C PHE A 1205 89.12 -78.45 32.00
N GLY A 1206 88.28 -77.39 32.37
CA GLY A 1206 88.11 -76.01 31.85
C GLY A 1206 87.33 -76.02 30.53
N ALA A 1207 86.17 -75.34 30.53
CA ALA A 1207 85.76 -74.10 29.83
C ALA A 1207 84.71 -74.45 28.77
N VAL A 1208 83.56 -73.84 28.96
CA VAL A 1208 82.70 -72.77 28.43
C VAL A 1208 81.75 -73.38 27.39
N GLY A 1209 80.41 -73.28 27.68
CA GLY A 1209 79.49 -72.77 26.62
C GLY A 1209 78.11 -73.41 26.78
N LEU A 1210 77.21 -72.67 27.34
CA LEU A 1210 75.93 -72.13 26.83
C LEU A 1210 74.86 -73.21 26.79
N LEU A 1211 73.87 -73.17 27.70
CA LEU A 1211 72.40 -73.01 27.58
C LEU A 1211 71.72 -74.28 28.09
N PHE A 1212 71.00 -74.26 29.28
CA PHE A 1212 69.73 -74.96 29.55
C PHE A 1212 69.02 -74.27 30.73
N SER A 1213 67.73 -73.69 30.45
CA SER A 1213 66.32 -73.94 30.82
C SER A 1213 66.21 -74.83 32.07
N LYS A 1214 65.72 -74.23 33.14
CA LYS A 1214 64.44 -74.51 33.83
C LYS A 1214 64.70 -74.96 35.27
N LYS A 1215 64.44 -74.05 36.15
CA LYS A 1215 63.29 -74.03 37.08
C LYS A 1215 63.75 -74.34 38.50
N LYS A 1216 63.98 -73.22 39.19
CA LYS A 1216 63.25 -73.08 40.48
C LYS A 1216 63.54 -71.70 41.08
N LYS A 1217 62.55 -70.80 41.00
CA LYS A 1217 62.63 -69.86 42.16
C LYS A 1217 61.76 -68.63 41.88
N ASP A 1218 60.88 -67.87 42.66
CA ASP A 1218 61.35 -66.47 42.50
C ASP A 1218 60.43 -65.52 43.27
N ASP A 1219 60.63 -65.08 44.52
CA ASP A 1219 60.67 -63.80 45.24
C ASP A 1219 61.52 -62.76 44.50
N GLU A 1220 60.89 -61.66 44.09
CA GLU A 1220 61.13 -60.20 44.15
C GLU A 1220 61.15 -59.63 42.72
N GLU A 1221 60.30 -58.57 42.44
CA GLU A 1221 60.35 -57.17 42.00
C GLU A 1221 60.83 -57.08 40.56
N ALA A 1222 59.85 -56.57 39.61
CA ALA A 1222 59.52 -55.74 38.44
C ALA A 1222 58.80 -56.59 37.39
#